data_AF-A0A6P0S380-F1
#
_entry.id   AF-A0A6P0S380-F1
#
_cell.length_a   1.000
_cell.length_b   1.000
_cell.length_c   1.000
_cell.angle_alpha   90.00
_cell.angle_beta   90.00
_cell.angle_gamma   90.00
#
_symmetry.space_group_name_H-M   'P 1'
#
loop_
_entity.id
_entity.type
_entity.pdbx_description
1 polymer ?
#
loop_
_entity_poly.entity_id
_entity_poly.type
_entity_poly.pdbx_seq_one_letter_code
_entity_poly.pdbx_strand_id
1 'polypeptide(L)'
;MKEHLTISSAPLEHPGMNFALLRQEGIQHIERLAGNIWTDYNSHDPGITLLEHLCYAITDLSYRLGFEIEDLLTYQKTEDTPPKQFYTAREILTTNPLTINDYRKLLIDLDGVKNAWLEPFSSDDEQININGLYKVTIEKEPKTDDEVELKSQVRTKLNQYRNLCEDFQQIEILPREEIYISTEIEIKEGFDHNQLMAQLYCTLDNFISPSIQFSSLTDLIAQGQPIETIFNSPLLDKGFIDDEQLQRLERKTALYTSDLIRIILEIEGIKNIKELRISKQSSEEENWEDWVLALDPNKIPKLEPIESLLDSNKIYLYQGQAKLSHDQEQVTKNLESLQNKANPTPPTSAAKDIFIPSGEYRELSDYVSIQSDLPENYGVGEVGLPQSASSRRKAQAKQLKAYLMIFDQILANYLAQLDYAKNLLELSGNQTEPSYASQLLTDIEAAAALKLREILAESYNQEKLAELTETEETQLARRNRFLNYLIAQFGEKFTDASLLYGDSDPREELIAAKQAFLANYLQISRDRGKAFNYTISADAKNPENSSSNISGLKQRISALLDLPVKEFELIEHILLRPHNLDNLGNNQNSDPYSCQISCVFLDKEKQPDNFKQLVANTLLAETPAHITPYLHWLNQGEMTSFQEKYEIWLTALKTDPSSSETLNAAQALMGLLAIGELKLS
;
A
#
# COMPACT_ATOMS: atom_id res chain seq x y z
N MET A 1 25.94 18.71 -30.38
CA MET A 1 27.04 19.58 -29.90
C MET A 1 27.70 18.84 -28.76
N LYS A 2 29.03 18.69 -28.76
CA LYS A 2 29.74 18.23 -27.55
C LYS A 2 29.75 19.41 -26.60
N GLU A 3 29.04 19.31 -25.48
CA GLU A 3 29.19 20.29 -24.40
C GLU A 3 30.65 20.28 -23.96
N HIS A 4 31.27 21.46 -23.97
CA HIS A 4 32.57 21.64 -23.38
C HIS A 4 32.39 21.61 -21.87
N LEU A 5 32.96 20.59 -21.21
CA LEU A 5 33.09 20.55 -19.76
C LEU A 5 33.86 21.80 -19.30
N THR A 6 33.16 22.77 -18.73
CA THR A 6 33.75 23.95 -18.08
C THR A 6 33.66 23.77 -16.58
N ILE A 7 34.75 24.03 -15.86
CA ILE A 7 34.75 24.07 -14.40
C ILE A 7 33.88 25.27 -13.98
N SER A 8 32.85 24.99 -13.17
CA SER A 8 31.95 26.02 -12.66
C SER A 8 32.72 27.05 -11.83
N SER A 9 32.36 28.33 -11.96
CA SER A 9 32.83 29.41 -11.07
C SER A 9 31.88 29.66 -9.89
N ALA A 10 30.83 28.84 -9.77
CA ALA A 10 29.93 28.91 -8.63
C ALA A 10 30.67 28.61 -7.32
N PRO A 11 30.23 29.18 -6.19
CA PRO A 11 30.76 28.82 -4.88
C PRO A 11 30.60 27.30 -4.66
N LEU A 12 31.60 26.69 -4.02
CA LEU A 12 31.51 25.30 -3.59
C LEU A 12 30.33 25.15 -2.64
N GLU A 13 29.48 24.14 -2.88
CA GLU A 13 28.23 23.95 -2.15
C GLU A 13 28.47 23.57 -0.68
N HIS A 14 29.58 22.89 -0.40
CA HIS A 14 29.95 22.45 0.94
C HIS A 14 31.31 23.00 1.37
N PRO A 15 31.46 23.53 2.60
CA PRO A 15 32.75 23.99 3.13
C PRO A 15 33.84 22.93 3.07
N GLY A 16 33.47 21.65 3.19
CA GLY A 16 34.39 20.52 3.08
C GLY A 16 34.99 20.31 1.70
N MET A 17 34.44 20.89 0.64
CA MET A 17 35.07 20.90 -0.69
C MET A 17 36.13 22.01 -0.83
N ASN A 18 36.17 22.97 0.11
CA ASN A 18 37.10 24.10 0.05
C ASN A 18 38.43 23.74 0.72
N PHE A 19 39.38 23.27 -0.08
CA PHE A 19 40.72 22.92 0.38
C PHE A 19 41.41 24.03 1.19
N ALA A 20 41.34 25.28 0.72
CA ALA A 20 42.02 26.39 1.38
C ALA A 20 41.43 26.66 2.77
N LEU A 21 40.11 26.55 2.91
CA LEU A 21 39.42 26.64 4.18
C LEU A 21 39.81 25.49 5.11
N LEU A 22 39.78 24.24 4.63
CA LEU A 22 40.18 23.08 5.43
C LEU A 22 41.62 23.19 5.93
N ARG A 23 42.54 23.65 5.07
CA ARG A 23 43.94 23.87 5.43
C ARG A 23 44.07 24.96 6.49
N GLN A 24 43.34 26.06 6.35
CA GLN A 24 43.34 27.14 7.33
C GLN A 24 42.84 26.65 8.70
N GLU A 25 41.71 25.94 8.73
CA GLU A 25 41.17 25.34 9.96
C GLU A 25 42.17 24.35 10.58
N GLY A 26 42.76 23.47 9.76
CA GLY A 26 43.78 22.52 10.19
C GLY A 26 44.98 23.19 10.87
N ILE A 27 45.48 24.29 10.32
CA ILE A 27 46.57 25.07 10.93
C ILE A 27 46.11 25.69 12.25
N GLN A 28 44.92 26.26 12.33
CA GLN A 28 44.37 26.82 13.57
C GLN A 28 44.24 25.74 14.67
N HIS A 29 43.87 24.52 14.29
CA HIS A 29 43.85 23.37 15.19
C HIS A 29 45.25 23.04 15.73
N ILE A 30 46.28 23.04 14.87
CA ILE A 30 47.68 22.82 15.27
C ILE A 30 48.17 23.94 16.20
N GLU A 31 47.94 25.21 15.84
CA GLU A 31 48.32 26.37 16.64
C GLU A 31 47.75 26.28 18.06
N ARG A 32 46.46 25.95 18.18
CA ARG A 32 45.77 25.84 19.46
C ARG A 32 46.29 24.69 20.32
N LEU A 33 46.59 23.54 19.72
CA LEU A 33 46.98 22.33 20.45
C LEU A 33 48.49 22.27 20.75
N ALA A 34 49.31 22.79 19.84
CA ALA A 34 50.76 22.58 19.84
C ALA A 34 51.58 23.83 19.48
N GLY A 35 50.99 25.02 19.41
CA GLY A 35 51.68 26.25 18.97
C GLY A 35 52.88 26.67 19.83
N ASN A 36 53.01 26.14 21.05
CA ASN A 36 54.20 26.35 21.90
C ASN A 36 55.38 25.44 21.52
N ILE A 37 55.15 24.38 20.73
CA ILE A 37 56.13 23.35 20.35
C ILE A 37 56.38 23.39 18.84
N TRP A 38 55.31 23.38 18.05
CA TRP A 38 55.34 23.41 16.60
C TRP A 38 54.93 24.80 16.12
N THR A 39 55.91 25.58 15.64
CA THR A 39 55.76 27.01 15.29
C THR A 39 55.96 27.30 13.80
N ASP A 40 56.38 26.31 13.01
CA ASP A 40 56.59 26.45 11.56
C ASP A 40 55.43 25.81 10.80
N TYR A 41 54.63 26.63 10.12
CA TYR A 41 53.45 26.20 9.36
C TYR A 41 53.63 26.35 7.84
N ASN A 42 54.88 26.43 7.38
CA ASN A 42 55.19 26.56 5.98
C ASN A 42 55.14 25.21 5.25
N SER A 43 54.98 25.25 3.92
CA SER A 43 54.82 24.05 3.07
C SER A 43 56.06 23.13 3.02
N HIS A 44 57.21 23.58 3.51
CA HIS A 44 58.42 22.75 3.59
C HIS A 44 58.45 21.87 4.85
N ASP A 45 57.59 22.15 5.84
CA ASP A 45 57.42 21.31 7.01
C ASP A 45 56.67 20.02 6.62
N PRO A 46 57.23 18.83 6.84
CA PRO A 46 56.58 17.58 6.47
C PRO A 46 55.22 17.36 7.12
N GLY A 47 55.00 17.87 8.35
CA GLY A 47 53.71 17.76 9.02
C GLY A 47 52.63 18.63 8.37
N ILE A 48 53.00 19.78 7.80
CA ILE A 48 52.07 20.60 7.00
C ILE A 48 51.76 19.93 5.67
N THR A 49 52.74 19.28 5.04
CA THR A 49 52.47 18.44 3.86
C THR A 49 51.44 17.34 4.19
N LEU A 50 51.60 16.64 5.33
CA LEU A 50 50.62 15.62 5.76
C LEU A 50 49.23 16.23 5.97
N LEU A 51 49.14 17.40 6.62
CA LEU A 51 47.87 18.11 6.80
C LEU A 51 47.20 18.44 5.46
N GLU A 52 47.97 18.94 4.49
CA GLU A 52 47.49 19.29 3.16
C GLU A 52 46.89 18.05 2.45
N HIS A 53 47.56 16.90 2.51
CA HIS A 53 47.00 15.66 1.95
C HIS A 53 45.72 15.19 2.67
N LEU A 54 45.65 15.33 4.00
CA LEU A 54 44.42 15.04 4.75
C LEU A 54 43.28 15.99 4.37
N CYS A 55 43.59 17.27 4.15
CA CYS A 55 42.60 18.23 3.63
C CYS A 55 42.08 17.80 2.26
N TYR A 56 42.97 17.35 1.36
CA TYR A 56 42.56 16.83 0.06
C TYR A 56 41.65 15.59 0.19
N ALA A 57 41.98 14.63 1.06
CA ALA A 57 41.13 13.47 1.31
C ALA A 57 39.72 13.86 1.83
N ILE A 58 39.62 14.88 2.69
CA ILE A 58 38.33 15.41 3.15
C ILE A 58 37.57 16.10 2.00
N THR A 59 38.27 16.74 1.05
CA THR A 59 37.61 17.30 -0.14
C THR A 59 36.97 16.23 -1.02
N ASP A 60 37.63 15.09 -1.24
CA ASP A 60 37.07 13.96 -1.99
C ASP A 60 35.84 13.38 -1.26
N LEU A 61 35.96 13.17 0.05
CA LEU A 61 34.84 12.72 0.89
C LEU A 61 33.63 13.66 0.78
N SER A 62 33.86 14.97 0.87
CA SER A 62 32.80 15.97 0.75
C SER A 62 32.20 16.01 -0.65
N TYR A 63 33.02 15.77 -1.68
CA TYR A 63 32.57 15.65 -3.05
C TYR A 63 31.61 14.47 -3.23
N ARG A 64 31.94 13.29 -2.69
CA ARG A 64 31.09 12.10 -2.76
C ARG A 64 29.78 12.24 -1.99
N LEU A 65 29.78 12.94 -0.86
CA LEU A 65 28.56 13.26 -0.12
C LEU A 65 27.59 14.18 -0.88
N GLY A 66 28.11 14.94 -1.86
CA GLY A 66 27.33 15.86 -2.68
C GLY A 66 26.67 15.19 -3.90
N PHE A 67 26.76 13.87 -4.06
CA PHE A 67 26.00 13.18 -5.10
C PHE A 67 24.49 13.21 -4.79
N GLU A 68 23.69 13.14 -5.86
CA GLU A 68 22.24 13.07 -5.75
C GLU A 68 21.82 11.88 -4.89
N ILE A 69 20.74 12.05 -4.12
CA ILE A 69 20.32 11.05 -3.12
C ILE A 69 19.97 9.71 -3.78
N GLU A 70 19.44 9.75 -5.00
CA GLU A 70 19.12 8.57 -5.78
C GLU A 70 20.37 7.75 -6.10
N ASP A 71 21.49 8.41 -6.40
CA ASP A 71 22.77 7.76 -6.67
C ASP A 71 23.37 7.13 -5.41
N LEU A 72 23.28 7.85 -4.28
CA LEU A 72 23.78 7.35 -2.98
C LEU A 72 23.03 6.11 -2.50
N LEU A 73 21.74 5.99 -2.84
CA LEU A 73 20.88 4.88 -2.45
C LEU A 73 20.85 3.74 -3.47
N THR A 74 21.43 3.94 -4.66
CA THR A 74 21.41 2.94 -5.74
C THR A 74 22.37 1.78 -5.46
N TYR A 75 21.86 0.55 -5.58
CA TYR A 75 22.67 -0.66 -5.52
C TYR A 75 23.32 -0.96 -6.87
N GLN A 76 24.45 -1.65 -6.82
CA GLN A 76 25.04 -2.22 -8.02
C GLN A 76 24.04 -3.20 -8.65
N LYS A 77 23.86 -3.11 -9.98
CA LYS A 77 23.02 -4.06 -10.72
C LYS A 77 23.70 -5.43 -10.75
N THR A 78 23.48 -6.24 -9.73
CA THR A 78 23.74 -7.68 -9.76
C THR A 78 22.54 -8.39 -10.39
N GLU A 79 22.62 -9.71 -10.63
CA GLU A 79 21.51 -10.48 -11.20
C GLU A 79 20.27 -10.57 -10.28
N ASP A 80 20.37 -10.09 -9.04
CA ASP A 80 19.29 -10.07 -8.05
C ASP A 80 18.60 -8.69 -7.96
N THR A 81 17.29 -8.72 -7.70
CA THR A 81 16.50 -7.50 -7.40
C THR A 81 17.06 -6.84 -6.13
N PRO A 82 17.34 -5.52 -6.14
CA PRO A 82 17.89 -4.85 -4.96
C PRO A 82 16.93 -4.91 -3.76
N PRO A 83 17.44 -4.85 -2.52
CA PRO A 83 16.61 -4.78 -1.32
C PRO A 83 15.62 -3.61 -1.36
N LYS A 84 14.44 -3.84 -0.78
CA LYS A 84 13.38 -2.82 -0.73
C LYS A 84 13.64 -1.86 0.43
N GLN A 85 13.92 -0.60 0.11
CA GLN A 85 14.17 0.46 1.10
C GLN A 85 12.92 1.23 1.49
N PHE A 86 12.01 1.46 0.54
CA PHE A 86 10.80 2.26 0.74
C PHE A 86 9.60 1.59 0.09
N TYR A 87 8.42 1.90 0.63
CA TYR A 87 7.15 1.57 0.01
C TYR A 87 6.77 2.63 -1.01
N THR A 88 6.10 2.21 -2.08
CA THR A 88 5.53 3.14 -3.05
C THR A 88 4.24 3.76 -2.52
N ALA A 89 3.79 4.87 -3.14
CA ALA A 89 2.51 5.50 -2.78
C ALA A 89 1.34 4.53 -2.92
N ARG A 90 1.29 3.77 -4.03
CA ARG A 90 0.26 2.76 -4.27
C ARG A 90 0.26 1.65 -3.22
N GLU A 91 1.42 1.28 -2.69
CA GLU A 91 1.52 0.23 -1.67
C GLU A 91 1.05 0.69 -0.30
N ILE A 92 1.48 1.89 0.15
CA ILE A 92 1.30 2.34 1.53
C ILE A 92 0.04 3.18 1.75
N LEU A 93 -0.45 3.90 0.73
CA LEU A 93 -1.61 4.78 0.87
C LEU A 93 -2.94 4.12 0.51
N THR A 94 -2.91 3.01 -0.24
CA THR A 94 -4.14 2.26 -0.54
C THR A 94 -4.64 1.51 0.68
N THR A 95 -5.96 1.48 0.86
CA THR A 95 -6.62 0.93 2.05
C THR A 95 -7.39 -0.36 1.72
N ASN A 96 -7.69 -1.17 2.74
CA ASN A 96 -8.74 -2.17 2.61
C ASN A 96 -10.10 -1.45 2.45
N PRO A 97 -11.03 -1.93 1.60
CA PRO A 97 -12.36 -1.33 1.48
C PRO A 97 -13.04 -1.20 2.84
N LEU A 98 -13.42 0.03 3.21
CA LEU A 98 -14.08 0.30 4.48
C LEU A 98 -15.47 0.89 4.31
N THR A 99 -15.65 1.76 3.32
CA THR A 99 -16.92 2.42 3.05
C THR A 99 -17.76 1.65 2.03
N ILE A 100 -19.06 1.94 1.98
CA ILE A 100 -19.96 1.46 0.91
C ILE A 100 -19.41 1.82 -0.47
N ASN A 101 -18.84 3.03 -0.62
CA ASN A 101 -18.23 3.45 -1.87
C ASN A 101 -16.99 2.63 -2.21
N ASP A 102 -16.16 2.25 -1.23
CA ASP A 102 -14.99 1.41 -1.51
C ASP A 102 -15.39 0.02 -2.01
N TYR A 103 -16.39 -0.60 -1.38
CA TYR A 103 -16.94 -1.87 -1.88
C TYR A 103 -17.56 -1.69 -3.27
N ARG A 104 -18.28 -0.58 -3.52
CA ARG A 104 -18.82 -0.27 -4.85
C ARG A 104 -17.70 -0.15 -5.90
N LYS A 105 -16.62 0.58 -5.62
CA LYS A 105 -15.43 0.69 -6.48
C LYS A 105 -14.83 -0.69 -6.77
N LEU A 106 -14.67 -1.50 -5.73
CA LEU A 106 -14.13 -2.86 -5.83
C LEU A 106 -14.98 -3.76 -6.74
N LEU A 107 -16.31 -3.63 -6.68
CA LEU A 107 -17.24 -4.39 -7.51
C LEU A 107 -17.26 -3.90 -8.97
N ILE A 108 -17.23 -2.59 -9.20
CA ILE A 108 -17.18 -2.01 -10.56
C ILE A 108 -15.88 -2.38 -11.28
N ASP A 109 -14.80 -2.62 -10.53
CA ASP A 109 -13.54 -3.08 -11.09
C ASP A 109 -13.60 -4.54 -11.59
N LEU A 110 -14.61 -5.33 -11.20
CA LEU A 110 -14.84 -6.68 -11.73
C LEU A 110 -15.41 -6.66 -13.15
N ASP A 111 -14.98 -7.60 -13.98
CA ASP A 111 -15.58 -7.79 -15.31
C ASP A 111 -17.02 -8.29 -15.19
N GLY A 112 -17.90 -7.76 -16.03
CA GLY A 112 -19.33 -8.10 -16.02
C GLY A 112 -20.18 -7.32 -15.01
N VAL A 113 -19.57 -6.50 -14.14
CA VAL A 113 -20.29 -5.55 -13.28
C VAL A 113 -20.23 -4.16 -13.91
N LYS A 114 -21.38 -3.62 -14.31
CA LYS A 114 -21.47 -2.23 -14.77
C LYS A 114 -21.59 -1.25 -13.60
N ASN A 115 -22.36 -1.62 -12.58
CA ASN A 115 -22.56 -0.84 -11.36
C ASN A 115 -22.98 -1.76 -10.21
N ALA A 116 -22.81 -1.30 -8.98
CA ALA A 116 -23.23 -2.03 -7.79
C ALA A 116 -23.63 -1.07 -6.68
N TRP A 117 -24.51 -1.53 -5.78
CA TRP A 117 -24.92 -0.80 -4.60
C TRP A 117 -24.94 -1.75 -3.40
N LEU A 118 -24.49 -1.23 -2.26
CA LEU A 118 -24.57 -1.90 -0.97
C LEU A 118 -25.44 -1.08 -0.04
N GLU A 119 -26.39 -1.74 0.60
CA GLU A 119 -27.29 -1.15 1.60
C GLU A 119 -27.30 -2.04 2.85
N PRO A 120 -27.43 -1.45 4.06
CA PRO A 120 -27.66 -2.24 5.26
C PRO A 120 -28.86 -3.15 5.07
N PHE A 121 -28.71 -4.42 5.39
CA PHE A 121 -29.78 -5.40 5.32
C PHE A 121 -30.76 -5.13 6.46
N SER A 122 -32.03 -4.95 6.13
CA SER A 122 -33.13 -4.90 7.10
C SER A 122 -34.19 -5.91 6.69
N SER A 123 -34.60 -6.78 7.62
CA SER A 123 -35.78 -7.61 7.43
C SER A 123 -37.02 -6.88 7.92
N ASP A 124 -38.13 -7.01 7.17
CA ASP A 124 -39.40 -6.36 7.50
C ASP A 124 -40.11 -6.99 8.72
N ASP A 125 -39.67 -8.19 9.14
CA ASP A 125 -40.39 -9.07 10.08
C ASP A 125 -39.65 -9.37 11.42
N GLU A 126 -38.51 -8.73 11.73
CA GLU A 126 -37.72 -9.07 12.94
C GLU A 126 -37.79 -8.05 14.09
N GLN A 127 -37.82 -8.57 15.33
CA GLN A 127 -37.70 -7.78 16.57
C GLN A 127 -36.25 -7.36 16.89
N ILE A 128 -35.24 -7.98 16.27
CA ILE A 128 -33.80 -7.70 16.49
C ILE A 128 -33.17 -7.35 15.14
N ASN A 129 -32.72 -6.10 14.98
CA ASN A 129 -32.00 -5.69 13.79
C ASN A 129 -30.49 -5.92 14.00
N ILE A 130 -29.92 -6.92 13.30
CA ILE A 130 -28.48 -7.22 13.34
C ILE A 130 -27.74 -6.23 12.44
N ASN A 131 -26.93 -5.37 13.04
CA ASN A 131 -26.06 -4.44 12.33
C ASN A 131 -24.83 -5.15 11.73
N GLY A 132 -24.32 -4.60 10.63
CA GLY A 132 -23.17 -5.16 9.90
C GLY A 132 -23.55 -6.15 8.80
N LEU A 133 -24.84 -6.40 8.57
CA LEU A 133 -25.32 -7.18 7.43
C LEU A 133 -25.62 -6.27 6.25
N TYR A 134 -25.24 -6.70 5.05
CA TYR A 134 -25.46 -5.94 3.82
C TYR A 134 -26.25 -6.73 2.77
N LYS A 135 -27.12 -6.02 2.06
CA LYS A 135 -27.70 -6.42 0.78
C LYS A 135 -26.90 -5.76 -0.33
N VAL A 136 -26.47 -6.57 -1.30
CA VAL A 136 -25.69 -6.15 -2.46
C VAL A 136 -26.55 -6.31 -3.70
N THR A 137 -26.72 -5.23 -4.46
CA THR A 137 -27.44 -5.25 -5.74
C THR A 137 -26.53 -4.88 -6.88
N ILE A 138 -26.66 -5.58 -8.00
CA ILE A 138 -25.73 -5.52 -9.13
C ILE A 138 -26.49 -5.15 -10.40
N GLU A 139 -25.96 -4.15 -11.11
CA GLU A 139 -26.24 -3.92 -12.53
C GLU A 139 -25.15 -4.63 -13.35
N LYS A 140 -25.53 -5.68 -14.07
CA LYS A 140 -24.60 -6.44 -14.92
C LYS A 140 -24.35 -5.75 -16.27
N GLU A 141 -23.17 -5.95 -16.82
CA GLU A 141 -22.87 -5.53 -18.19
C GLU A 141 -23.79 -6.22 -19.21
N PRO A 142 -24.10 -5.59 -20.35
CA PRO A 142 -25.00 -6.16 -21.34
C PRO A 142 -24.60 -7.53 -21.88
N LYS A 143 -23.29 -7.81 -21.94
CA LYS A 143 -22.70 -9.03 -22.52
C LYS A 143 -22.54 -10.18 -21.52
N THR A 144 -22.92 -9.97 -20.26
CA THR A 144 -22.74 -10.98 -19.20
C THR A 144 -23.97 -11.88 -19.12
N ASP A 145 -23.86 -13.09 -19.64
CA ASP A 145 -24.98 -14.05 -19.68
C ASP A 145 -25.02 -14.99 -18.46
N ASP A 146 -23.87 -15.32 -17.88
CA ASP A 146 -23.79 -16.22 -16.72
C ASP A 146 -23.95 -15.46 -15.39
N GLU A 147 -25.19 -15.30 -14.96
CA GLU A 147 -25.54 -14.64 -13.69
C GLU A 147 -25.09 -15.43 -12.45
N VAL A 148 -24.98 -16.76 -12.56
CA VAL A 148 -24.58 -17.62 -11.43
C VAL A 148 -23.10 -17.42 -11.15
N GLU A 149 -22.29 -17.46 -12.21
CA GLU A 149 -20.85 -17.21 -12.12
C GLU A 149 -20.55 -15.78 -11.66
N LEU A 150 -21.25 -14.78 -12.19
CA LEU A 150 -21.08 -13.38 -11.75
C LEU A 150 -21.36 -13.22 -10.25
N LYS A 151 -22.47 -13.80 -9.74
CA LYS A 151 -22.77 -13.76 -8.29
C LYS A 151 -21.70 -14.47 -7.46
N SER A 152 -21.15 -15.58 -7.95
CA SER A 152 -20.06 -16.32 -7.30
C SER A 152 -18.78 -15.47 -7.23
N GLN A 153 -18.40 -14.81 -8.33
CA GLN A 153 -17.24 -13.92 -8.40
C GLN A 153 -17.40 -12.71 -7.47
N VAL A 154 -18.57 -12.09 -7.46
CA VAL A 154 -18.89 -10.97 -6.56
C VAL A 154 -18.81 -11.43 -5.10
N ARG A 155 -19.40 -12.57 -4.75
CA ARG A 155 -19.32 -13.11 -3.38
C ARG A 155 -17.88 -13.39 -2.97
N THR A 156 -17.08 -13.96 -3.87
CA THR A 156 -15.66 -14.24 -3.62
C THR A 156 -14.87 -12.95 -3.39
N LYS A 157 -15.05 -11.95 -4.25
CA LYS A 157 -14.38 -10.65 -4.14
C LYS A 157 -14.77 -9.94 -2.85
N LEU A 158 -16.05 -9.91 -2.49
CA LEU A 158 -16.51 -9.31 -1.23
C LEU A 158 -15.92 -10.01 0.00
N ASN A 159 -15.95 -11.33 0.04
CA ASN A 159 -15.39 -12.09 1.17
C ASN A 159 -13.87 -12.00 1.29
N GLN A 160 -13.16 -11.74 0.17
CA GLN A 160 -11.72 -11.47 0.18
C GLN A 160 -11.36 -10.18 0.95
N TYR A 161 -12.27 -9.21 1.06
CA TYR A 161 -12.03 -7.90 1.67
C TYR A 161 -12.97 -7.58 2.84
N ARG A 162 -13.82 -8.52 3.26
CA ARG A 162 -14.81 -8.37 4.34
C ARG A 162 -14.19 -7.78 5.60
N ASN A 163 -14.82 -6.77 6.19
CA ASN A 163 -14.36 -6.20 7.46
C ASN A 163 -14.87 -7.01 8.66
N LEU A 164 -14.24 -6.78 9.81
CA LEU A 164 -14.64 -7.35 11.09
C LEU A 164 -16.06 -6.95 11.44
N CYS A 165 -16.84 -7.92 11.92
CA CYS A 165 -18.23 -7.73 12.30
C CYS A 165 -19.14 -7.27 11.15
N GLU A 166 -18.74 -7.50 9.90
CA GLU A 166 -19.57 -7.28 8.70
C GLU A 166 -19.78 -8.59 7.92
N ASP A 167 -20.92 -8.75 7.25
CA ASP A 167 -21.17 -9.88 6.36
C ASP A 167 -22.18 -9.54 5.24
N PHE A 168 -22.13 -10.30 4.14
CA PHE A 168 -22.97 -10.07 2.97
C PHE A 168 -24.12 -11.07 2.94
N GLN A 169 -25.27 -10.65 3.47
CA GLN A 169 -26.45 -11.51 3.64
C GLN A 169 -27.10 -11.87 2.30
N GLN A 170 -27.18 -10.91 1.38
CA GLN A 170 -27.91 -11.08 0.13
C GLN A 170 -27.16 -10.44 -1.05
N ILE A 171 -27.07 -11.16 -2.18
CA ILE A 171 -26.44 -10.68 -3.41
C ILE A 171 -27.40 -10.92 -4.57
N GLU A 172 -27.86 -9.84 -5.19
CA GLU A 172 -28.88 -9.86 -6.24
C GLU A 172 -28.40 -9.15 -7.50
N ILE A 173 -28.71 -9.76 -8.65
CA ILE A 173 -28.61 -9.09 -9.95
C ILE A 173 -30.00 -8.55 -10.23
N LEU A 174 -30.10 -7.25 -10.42
CA LEU A 174 -31.38 -6.60 -10.62
C LEU A 174 -31.88 -6.80 -12.06
N PRO A 175 -33.16 -7.16 -12.26
CA PRO A 175 -33.73 -7.26 -13.59
C PRO A 175 -33.86 -5.89 -14.25
N ARG A 176 -33.93 -5.87 -15.59
CA ARG A 176 -34.10 -4.65 -16.36
C ARG A 176 -35.54 -4.15 -16.33
N GLU A 177 -35.72 -2.84 -16.25
CA GLU A 177 -36.96 -2.12 -16.51
C GLU A 177 -36.75 -1.32 -17.81
N GLU A 178 -37.39 -1.75 -18.89
CA GLU A 178 -37.28 -1.06 -20.17
C GLU A 178 -38.04 0.28 -20.14
N ILE A 179 -37.38 1.32 -20.62
CA ILE A 179 -37.90 2.68 -20.73
C ILE A 179 -38.11 3.00 -22.20
N TYR A 180 -39.32 3.43 -22.52
CA TYR A 180 -39.75 3.84 -23.85
C TYR A 180 -39.91 5.35 -23.89
N ILE A 181 -39.42 5.98 -24.96
CA ILE A 181 -39.51 7.43 -25.16
C ILE A 181 -40.21 7.71 -26.48
N SER A 182 -41.20 8.59 -26.45
CA SER A 182 -41.90 9.09 -27.64
C SER A 182 -41.64 10.59 -27.73
N THR A 183 -41.10 11.05 -28.85
CA THR A 183 -40.77 12.47 -29.01
C THR A 183 -40.74 12.92 -30.46
N GLU A 184 -41.17 14.16 -30.69
CA GLU A 184 -41.03 14.86 -31.96
C GLU A 184 -40.01 15.99 -31.84
N ILE A 185 -38.95 15.93 -32.65
CA ILE A 185 -37.80 16.84 -32.59
C ILE A 185 -37.62 17.54 -33.93
N GLU A 186 -37.51 18.87 -33.91
CA GLU A 186 -37.10 19.66 -35.07
C GLU A 186 -35.57 19.83 -35.06
N ILE A 187 -34.91 19.53 -36.17
CA ILE A 187 -33.46 19.67 -36.33
C ILE A 187 -33.11 20.88 -37.21
N LYS A 188 -31.89 21.42 -37.02
CA LYS A 188 -31.33 22.51 -37.81
C LYS A 188 -30.92 22.02 -39.20
N GLU A 189 -30.91 22.93 -40.17
CA GLU A 189 -30.43 22.62 -41.52
C GLU A 189 -28.92 22.35 -41.52
N GLY A 190 -28.47 21.42 -42.37
CA GLY A 190 -27.05 21.09 -42.55
C GLY A 190 -26.50 20.00 -41.62
N PHE A 191 -27.30 19.46 -40.71
CA PHE A 191 -26.91 18.35 -39.84
C PHE A 191 -27.33 16.99 -40.43
N ASP A 192 -26.52 15.95 -40.20
CA ASP A 192 -26.85 14.57 -40.56
C ASP A 192 -27.82 13.97 -39.52
N HIS A 193 -29.00 13.58 -39.97
CA HIS A 193 -30.05 13.05 -39.09
C HIS A 193 -29.74 11.66 -38.52
N ASN A 194 -28.94 10.84 -39.20
CA ASN A 194 -28.52 9.53 -38.69
C ASN A 194 -27.46 9.70 -37.60
N GLN A 195 -26.54 10.66 -37.77
CA GLN A 195 -25.58 11.02 -36.73
C GLN A 195 -26.28 11.61 -35.50
N LEU A 196 -27.25 12.52 -35.71
CA LEU A 196 -28.05 13.08 -34.62
C LEU A 196 -28.87 12.03 -33.89
N MET A 197 -29.46 11.06 -34.60
CA MET A 197 -30.23 9.98 -33.97
C MET A 197 -29.34 9.10 -33.09
N ALA A 198 -28.12 8.77 -33.55
CA ALA A 198 -27.14 8.03 -32.75
C ALA A 198 -26.69 8.81 -31.51
N GLN A 199 -26.45 10.12 -31.66
CA GLN A 199 -26.09 10.99 -30.54
C GLN A 199 -27.24 11.13 -29.53
N LEU A 200 -28.48 11.31 -30.01
CA LEU A 200 -29.68 11.36 -29.20
C LEU A 200 -29.85 10.08 -28.38
N TYR A 201 -29.76 8.92 -29.01
CA TYR A 201 -29.85 7.63 -28.31
C TYR A 201 -28.75 7.51 -27.24
N CYS A 202 -27.50 7.80 -27.60
CA CYS A 202 -26.38 7.71 -26.66
C CYS A 202 -26.55 8.64 -25.45
N THR A 203 -27.02 9.88 -25.67
CA THR A 203 -27.30 10.84 -24.60
C THR A 203 -28.44 10.37 -23.69
N LEU A 204 -29.52 9.83 -24.25
CA LEU A 204 -30.66 9.33 -23.49
C LEU A 204 -30.28 8.08 -22.68
N ASP A 205 -29.62 7.10 -23.30
CA ASP A 205 -29.19 5.86 -22.65
C ASP A 205 -28.22 6.15 -21.49
N ASN A 206 -27.21 7.01 -21.72
CA ASN A 206 -26.27 7.42 -20.67
C ASN A 206 -26.95 8.20 -19.54
N PHE A 207 -28.00 8.98 -19.83
CA PHE A 207 -28.73 9.70 -18.78
C PHE A 207 -29.58 8.75 -17.92
N ILE A 208 -30.23 7.76 -18.55
CA ILE A 208 -31.09 6.79 -17.87
C ILE A 208 -30.24 5.80 -17.06
N SER A 209 -29.16 5.32 -17.66
CA SER A 209 -28.34 4.23 -17.14
C SER A 209 -26.84 4.56 -17.30
N PRO A 210 -26.31 5.52 -16.52
CA PRO A 210 -24.95 6.01 -16.66
C PRO A 210 -23.90 4.93 -16.33
N SER A 211 -22.76 4.99 -17.03
CA SER A 211 -21.59 4.19 -16.74
C SER A 211 -20.58 4.97 -15.90
N ILE A 212 -19.89 4.26 -15.01
CA ILE A 212 -18.83 4.84 -14.18
C ILE A 212 -17.51 4.81 -14.96
N GLN A 213 -16.84 5.96 -15.01
CA GLN A 213 -15.60 6.16 -15.74
C GLN A 213 -14.39 6.02 -14.83
N PHE A 214 -13.36 5.35 -15.36
CA PHE A 214 -12.05 5.25 -14.74
C PHE A 214 -11.15 6.40 -15.19
N SER A 215 -10.45 7.02 -14.24
CA SER A 215 -9.43 8.03 -14.50
C SER A 215 -8.04 7.41 -14.48
N SER A 216 -7.11 7.98 -15.26
CA SER A 216 -5.69 7.62 -15.16
C SER A 216 -5.01 8.42 -14.04
N LEU A 217 -3.92 7.89 -13.48
CA LEU A 217 -3.14 8.60 -12.46
C LEU A 217 -2.62 9.94 -12.99
N THR A 218 -2.14 9.96 -14.23
CA THR A 218 -1.60 11.15 -14.88
C THR A 218 -2.63 12.27 -14.97
N ASP A 219 -3.88 11.93 -15.31
CA ASP A 219 -4.96 12.92 -15.43
C ASP A 219 -5.33 13.49 -14.07
N LEU A 220 -5.41 12.65 -13.03
CA LEU A 220 -5.72 13.11 -11.66
C LEU A 220 -4.63 14.05 -11.11
N ILE A 221 -3.35 13.71 -11.34
CA ILE A 221 -2.23 14.60 -10.97
C ILE A 221 -2.30 15.92 -11.76
N ALA A 222 -2.59 15.87 -13.07
CA ALA A 222 -2.70 17.07 -13.90
C ALA A 222 -3.87 17.98 -13.48
N GLN A 223 -4.93 17.41 -12.90
CA GLN A 223 -6.05 18.14 -12.30
C GLN A 223 -5.71 18.75 -10.92
N GLY A 224 -4.53 18.47 -10.36
CA GLY A 224 -4.09 18.98 -9.07
C GLY A 224 -4.69 18.25 -7.87
N GLN A 225 -5.18 17.01 -8.06
CA GLN A 225 -5.67 16.18 -6.97
C GLN A 225 -4.51 15.79 -6.03
N PRO A 226 -4.67 15.92 -4.69
CA PRO A 226 -3.65 15.48 -3.73
C PRO A 226 -3.40 13.97 -3.83
N ILE A 227 -2.14 13.55 -3.72
CA ILE A 227 -1.72 12.14 -3.85
C ILE A 227 -2.43 11.27 -2.81
N GLU A 228 -2.51 11.76 -1.57
CA GLU A 228 -3.21 11.09 -0.47
C GLU A 228 -4.69 10.91 -0.76
N THR A 229 -5.33 11.79 -1.53
CA THR A 229 -6.73 11.63 -1.94
C THR A 229 -6.87 10.61 -3.07
N ILE A 230 -5.96 10.64 -4.05
CA ILE A 230 -5.97 9.69 -5.18
C ILE A 230 -5.84 8.24 -4.71
N PHE A 231 -4.93 7.98 -3.76
CA PHE A 231 -4.66 6.62 -3.27
C PHE A 231 -5.49 6.21 -2.06
N ASN A 232 -6.30 7.11 -1.47
CA ASN A 232 -7.24 6.75 -0.39
C ASN A 232 -8.46 5.99 -0.93
N SER A 233 -8.20 4.83 -1.54
CA SER A 233 -9.19 3.92 -2.08
C SER A 233 -8.65 2.49 -2.01
N PRO A 234 -9.51 1.48 -2.19
CA PRO A 234 -9.04 0.14 -2.44
C PRO A 234 -8.19 0.08 -3.72
N LEU A 235 -7.31 -0.92 -3.76
CA LEU A 235 -6.46 -1.19 -4.91
C LEU A 235 -7.32 -1.67 -6.10
N LEU A 236 -7.44 -0.85 -7.14
CA LEU A 236 -8.19 -1.15 -8.36
C LEU A 236 -7.25 -1.44 -9.55
N ASP A 237 -7.69 -2.31 -10.45
CA ASP A 237 -6.92 -2.74 -11.62
C ASP A 237 -7.19 -1.90 -12.87
N LYS A 238 -8.39 -1.36 -13.05
CA LYS A 238 -8.79 -0.61 -14.26
C LYS A 238 -8.54 0.89 -14.21
N GLY A 239 -8.01 1.41 -13.09
CA GLY A 239 -7.69 2.83 -12.91
C GLY A 239 -8.18 3.35 -11.57
N PHE A 240 -8.59 4.62 -11.53
CA PHE A 240 -9.11 5.27 -10.33
C PHE A 240 -10.57 5.69 -10.53
N ILE A 241 -11.39 5.60 -9.48
CA ILE A 241 -12.79 6.02 -9.49
C ILE A 241 -12.95 7.12 -8.43
N ASP A 242 -13.45 8.27 -8.88
CA ASP A 242 -13.76 9.42 -8.03
C ASP A 242 -15.06 9.20 -7.24
N ASP A 243 -15.04 9.50 -5.94
CA ASP A 243 -16.21 9.41 -5.06
C ASP A 243 -17.30 10.42 -5.43
N GLU A 244 -16.94 11.61 -5.93
CA GLU A 244 -17.95 12.57 -6.38
C GLU A 244 -18.77 12.02 -7.55
N GLN A 245 -18.13 11.22 -8.41
CA GLN A 245 -18.79 10.53 -9.51
C GLN A 245 -19.81 9.51 -8.98
N LEU A 246 -19.42 8.71 -7.98
CA LEU A 246 -20.30 7.72 -7.37
C LEU A 246 -21.54 8.36 -6.73
N GLN A 247 -21.38 9.50 -6.05
CA GLN A 247 -22.46 10.24 -5.43
C GLN A 247 -23.42 10.86 -6.45
N ARG A 248 -22.90 11.40 -7.57
CA ARG A 248 -23.74 11.95 -8.65
C ARG A 248 -24.52 10.87 -9.40
N LEU A 249 -23.94 9.67 -9.50
CA LEU A 249 -24.48 8.54 -10.26
C LEU A 249 -25.17 7.51 -9.34
N GLU A 250 -25.97 7.99 -8.40
CA GLU A 250 -26.88 7.15 -7.63
C GLU A 250 -28.05 6.64 -8.49
N ARG A 251 -28.64 5.52 -8.07
CA ARG A 251 -29.77 4.91 -8.77
C ARG A 251 -30.98 5.85 -8.73
N LYS A 252 -31.45 6.26 -9.92
CA LYS A 252 -32.61 7.15 -10.04
C LYS A 252 -33.88 6.44 -9.55
N THR A 253 -34.71 7.17 -8.79
CA THR A 253 -36.05 6.72 -8.36
C THR A 253 -37.16 7.21 -9.27
N ALA A 254 -36.88 8.20 -10.13
CA ALA A 254 -37.81 8.72 -11.12
C ALA A 254 -37.06 9.33 -12.32
N LEU A 255 -37.73 9.37 -13.48
CA LEU A 255 -37.30 10.12 -14.66
C LEU A 255 -38.24 11.30 -14.87
N TYR A 256 -37.69 12.51 -15.00
CA TYR A 256 -38.45 13.72 -15.29
C TYR A 256 -38.31 14.08 -16.77
N THR A 257 -39.43 14.33 -17.45
CA THR A 257 -39.42 14.74 -18.86
C THR A 257 -38.69 16.06 -19.07
N SER A 258 -38.74 16.97 -18.09
CA SER A 258 -38.00 18.24 -18.11
C SER A 258 -36.47 18.06 -18.17
N ASP A 259 -35.94 17.06 -17.46
CA ASP A 259 -34.51 16.75 -17.51
C ASP A 259 -34.12 16.16 -18.87
N LEU A 260 -34.95 15.27 -19.42
CA LEU A 260 -34.76 14.71 -20.76
C LEU A 260 -34.81 15.81 -21.83
N ILE A 261 -35.77 16.73 -21.74
CA ILE A 261 -35.86 17.89 -22.64
C ILE A 261 -34.57 18.73 -22.57
N ARG A 262 -34.04 18.98 -21.36
CA ARG A 262 -32.80 19.76 -21.19
C ARG A 262 -31.63 19.09 -21.91
N ILE A 263 -31.37 17.81 -21.64
CA ILE A 263 -30.22 17.10 -22.22
C ILE A 263 -30.36 16.92 -23.74
N ILE A 264 -31.59 16.78 -24.26
CA ILE A 264 -31.83 16.70 -25.70
C ILE A 264 -31.54 18.07 -26.34
N LEU A 265 -32.00 19.18 -25.76
CA LEU A 265 -31.76 20.52 -26.31
C LEU A 265 -30.28 20.94 -26.29
N GLU A 266 -29.45 20.32 -25.45
CA GLU A 266 -27.99 20.52 -25.43
C GLU A 266 -27.27 19.88 -26.63
N ILE A 267 -27.92 18.95 -27.36
CA ILE A 267 -27.34 18.32 -28.55
C ILE A 267 -27.27 19.34 -29.69
N GLU A 268 -26.05 19.60 -30.15
CA GLU A 268 -25.83 20.48 -31.29
C GLU A 268 -26.51 19.93 -32.55
N GLY A 269 -27.42 20.73 -33.11
CA GLY A 269 -28.21 20.34 -34.28
C GLY A 269 -29.69 20.17 -33.97
N ILE A 270 -30.07 20.02 -32.70
CA ILE A 270 -31.47 20.08 -32.28
C ILE A 270 -31.92 21.55 -32.20
N LYS A 271 -33.10 21.85 -32.76
CA LYS A 271 -33.69 23.19 -32.81
C LYS A 271 -34.80 23.36 -31.78
N ASN A 272 -35.70 22.38 -31.69
CA ASN A 272 -36.82 22.39 -30.75
C ASN A 272 -37.37 20.98 -30.52
N ILE A 273 -38.05 20.77 -29.38
CA ILE A 273 -38.80 19.55 -29.06
C ILE A 273 -40.28 19.95 -29.03
N LYS A 274 -41.12 19.31 -29.84
CA LYS A 274 -42.56 19.60 -29.89
C LYS A 274 -43.32 18.87 -28.78
N GLU A 275 -42.93 17.63 -28.53
CA GLU A 275 -43.57 16.73 -27.56
C GLU A 275 -42.54 15.71 -27.06
N LEU A 276 -42.63 15.34 -25.79
CA LEU A 276 -41.86 14.25 -25.19
C LEU A 276 -42.70 13.56 -24.13
N ARG A 277 -42.85 12.24 -24.24
CA ARG A 277 -43.50 11.38 -23.27
C ARG A 277 -42.63 10.18 -22.96
N ILE A 278 -42.81 9.61 -21.77
CA ILE A 278 -42.04 8.46 -21.28
C ILE A 278 -42.95 7.36 -20.74
N SER A 279 -42.56 6.10 -20.89
CA SER A 279 -43.35 4.95 -20.43
C SER A 279 -42.47 3.75 -20.07
N LYS A 280 -43.01 2.83 -19.26
CA LYS A 280 -42.44 1.49 -19.00
C LYS A 280 -42.97 0.41 -19.95
N GLN A 281 -43.97 0.74 -20.76
CA GLN A 281 -44.65 -0.20 -21.64
C GLN A 281 -44.86 0.41 -23.02
N SER A 282 -44.54 -0.38 -24.05
CA SER A 282 -44.49 0.10 -25.42
C SER A 282 -45.86 0.24 -26.10
N SER A 283 -46.86 -0.53 -25.67
CA SER A 283 -48.09 -0.81 -26.43
C SER A 283 -49.38 -0.21 -25.85
N GLU A 284 -49.33 0.37 -24.65
CA GLU A 284 -50.51 0.93 -23.98
C GLU A 284 -50.41 2.47 -23.92
N GLU A 285 -51.16 3.17 -24.78
CA GLU A 285 -51.16 4.64 -24.85
C GLU A 285 -51.56 5.32 -23.53
N GLU A 286 -52.34 4.63 -22.69
CA GLU A 286 -52.80 5.14 -21.38
C GLU A 286 -51.69 5.19 -20.32
N ASN A 287 -50.55 4.52 -20.53
CA ASN A 287 -49.45 4.42 -19.56
C ASN A 287 -48.28 5.37 -19.86
N TRP A 288 -48.47 6.33 -20.77
CA TRP A 288 -47.47 7.34 -21.09
C TRP A 288 -47.59 8.53 -20.16
N GLU A 289 -46.47 8.88 -19.53
CA GLU A 289 -46.38 10.00 -18.60
C GLU A 289 -45.77 11.24 -19.29
N ASP A 290 -46.40 12.39 -19.07
CA ASP A 290 -45.97 13.67 -19.64
C ASP A 290 -44.92 14.40 -18.77
N TRP A 291 -44.83 14.06 -17.48
CA TRP A 291 -44.06 14.84 -16.51
C TRP A 291 -43.01 14.02 -15.75
N VAL A 292 -43.42 12.90 -15.17
CA VAL A 292 -42.56 12.09 -14.30
C VAL A 292 -42.94 10.62 -14.40
N LEU A 293 -41.94 9.77 -14.55
CA LEU A 293 -42.08 8.32 -14.51
C LEU A 293 -41.38 7.79 -13.26
N ALA A 294 -42.15 7.26 -12.31
CA ALA A 294 -41.61 6.61 -11.12
C ALA A 294 -40.92 5.30 -11.52
N LEU A 295 -39.70 5.06 -11.05
CA LEU A 295 -38.93 3.85 -11.35
C LEU A 295 -39.06 2.82 -10.23
N ASP A 296 -38.99 1.54 -10.58
CA ASP A 296 -38.99 0.47 -9.58
C ASP A 296 -37.60 0.38 -8.91
N PRO A 297 -37.49 0.55 -7.58
CA PRO A 297 -36.21 0.49 -6.88
C PRO A 297 -35.54 -0.88 -6.97
N ASN A 298 -36.26 -1.94 -7.32
CA ASN A 298 -35.71 -3.30 -7.49
C ASN A 298 -35.39 -3.65 -8.94
N LYS A 299 -35.34 -2.65 -9.85
CA LYS A 299 -34.99 -2.85 -11.26
C LYS A 299 -33.97 -1.82 -11.73
N ILE A 300 -33.32 -2.14 -12.85
CA ILE A 300 -32.41 -1.21 -13.53
C ILE A 300 -33.14 -0.58 -14.71
N PRO A 301 -33.36 0.75 -14.71
CA PRO A 301 -33.93 1.43 -15.86
C PRO A 301 -32.95 1.35 -17.03
N LYS A 302 -33.45 0.98 -18.21
CA LYS A 302 -32.64 0.94 -19.43
C LYS A 302 -33.48 1.37 -20.62
N LEU A 303 -32.91 2.16 -21.51
CA LEU A 303 -33.59 2.52 -22.76
C LEU A 303 -33.84 1.25 -23.59
N GLU A 304 -34.98 1.20 -24.28
CA GLU A 304 -35.27 0.12 -25.23
C GLU A 304 -34.12 -0.03 -26.26
N PRO A 305 -33.80 -1.25 -26.74
CA PRO A 305 -32.72 -1.46 -27.70
C PRO A 305 -32.85 -0.55 -28.93
N ILE A 306 -31.71 -0.06 -29.45
CA ILE A 306 -31.70 0.88 -30.60
C ILE A 306 -32.47 0.32 -31.80
N GLU A 307 -32.38 -0.98 -32.08
CA GLU A 307 -33.10 -1.63 -33.18
C GLU A 307 -34.62 -1.52 -32.96
N SER A 308 -35.08 -1.79 -31.74
CA SER A 308 -36.50 -1.68 -31.36
C SER A 308 -36.99 -0.24 -31.40
N LEU A 309 -36.17 0.71 -30.96
CA LEU A 309 -36.49 2.14 -30.98
C LEU A 309 -36.66 2.67 -32.42
N LEU A 310 -35.77 2.25 -33.34
CA LEU A 310 -35.83 2.67 -34.74
C LEU A 310 -37.05 2.05 -35.46
N ASP A 311 -37.45 0.84 -35.08
CA ASP A 311 -38.65 0.18 -35.62
C ASP A 311 -39.96 0.72 -35.04
N SER A 312 -39.94 1.15 -33.77
CA SER A 312 -41.15 1.51 -33.02
C SER A 312 -41.82 2.79 -33.51
N ASN A 313 -41.17 3.59 -34.37
CA ASN A 313 -41.67 4.87 -34.88
C ASN A 313 -42.15 5.78 -33.73
N LYS A 314 -41.39 5.89 -32.64
CA LYS A 314 -41.74 6.74 -31.49
C LYS A 314 -40.92 8.02 -31.42
N ILE A 315 -39.72 8.01 -32.00
CA ILE A 315 -38.88 9.19 -32.12
C ILE A 315 -38.91 9.68 -33.56
N TYR A 316 -39.30 10.94 -33.75
CA TYR A 316 -39.45 11.55 -35.06
C TYR A 316 -38.57 12.78 -35.19
N LEU A 317 -37.64 12.75 -36.15
CA LEU A 317 -36.85 13.92 -36.53
C LEU A 317 -37.49 14.63 -37.73
N TYR A 318 -37.67 15.95 -37.61
CA TYR A 318 -38.24 16.82 -38.64
C TYR A 318 -37.23 17.86 -39.10
N GLN A 319 -37.20 18.11 -40.40
CA GLN A 319 -36.55 19.29 -40.97
C GLN A 319 -37.62 20.11 -41.70
N GLY A 320 -38.06 21.22 -41.09
CA GLY A 320 -39.25 21.94 -41.53
C GLY A 320 -40.51 21.09 -41.36
N GLN A 321 -41.21 20.81 -42.45
CA GLN A 321 -42.42 19.95 -42.46
C GLN A 321 -42.12 18.50 -42.86
N ALA A 322 -40.89 18.19 -43.30
CA ALA A 322 -40.52 16.86 -43.75
C ALA A 322 -40.12 15.98 -42.56
N LYS A 323 -40.80 14.84 -42.40
CA LYS A 323 -40.38 13.76 -41.51
C LYS A 323 -39.23 12.99 -42.15
N LEU A 324 -38.14 12.83 -41.42
CA LEU A 324 -36.95 12.13 -41.89
C LEU A 324 -37.07 10.63 -41.60
N SER A 325 -36.53 9.80 -42.50
CA SER A 325 -36.39 8.36 -42.30
C SER A 325 -34.97 8.03 -41.86
N HIS A 326 -34.82 7.15 -40.88
CA HIS A 326 -33.50 6.74 -40.38
C HIS A 326 -32.95 5.55 -41.18
N ASP A 327 -31.66 5.59 -41.48
CA ASP A 327 -30.91 4.43 -41.96
C ASP A 327 -30.35 3.67 -40.75
N GLN A 328 -30.91 2.50 -40.46
CA GLN A 328 -30.55 1.70 -39.29
C GLN A 328 -29.06 1.34 -39.25
N GLU A 329 -28.47 0.97 -40.40
CA GLU A 329 -27.07 0.55 -40.46
C GLU A 329 -26.13 1.73 -40.19
N GLN A 330 -26.46 2.91 -40.74
CA GLN A 330 -25.71 4.14 -40.50
C GLN A 330 -25.81 4.59 -39.04
N VAL A 331 -27.00 4.54 -38.42
CA VAL A 331 -27.22 4.93 -37.02
C VAL A 331 -26.45 4.01 -36.08
N THR A 332 -26.54 2.70 -36.25
CA THR A 332 -25.82 1.73 -35.40
C THR A 332 -24.31 1.91 -35.48
N LYS A 333 -23.77 2.09 -36.69
CA LYS A 333 -22.33 2.36 -36.89
C LYS A 333 -21.87 3.67 -36.22
N ASN A 334 -22.68 4.72 -36.31
CA ASN A 334 -22.40 5.99 -35.64
C ASN A 334 -22.44 5.84 -34.11
N LEU A 335 -23.40 5.07 -33.59
CA LEU A 335 -23.54 4.80 -32.16
C LEU A 335 -22.33 4.04 -31.60
N GLU A 336 -21.86 2.99 -32.29
CA GLU A 336 -20.65 2.26 -31.92
C GLU A 336 -19.43 3.19 -31.83
N SER A 337 -19.28 4.11 -32.79
CA SER A 337 -18.19 5.10 -32.76
C SER A 337 -18.28 6.05 -31.58
N LEU A 338 -19.49 6.48 -31.19
CA LEU A 338 -19.72 7.34 -30.03
C LEU A 338 -19.44 6.62 -28.71
N GLN A 339 -19.94 5.40 -28.55
CA GLN A 339 -19.74 4.60 -27.34
C GLN A 339 -18.25 4.29 -27.10
N ASN A 340 -17.50 3.99 -28.16
CA ASN A 340 -16.05 3.79 -28.08
C ASN A 340 -15.27 5.05 -27.67
N LYS A 341 -15.80 6.26 -27.95
CA LYS A 341 -15.20 7.53 -27.52
C LYS A 341 -15.64 7.95 -26.11
N ALA A 342 -16.86 7.61 -25.71
CA ALA A 342 -17.48 8.06 -24.46
C ALA A 342 -16.97 7.32 -23.21
N ASN A 343 -16.47 6.09 -23.36
CA ASN A 343 -15.94 5.28 -22.26
C ASN A 343 -14.46 4.93 -22.47
N PRO A 344 -13.53 5.91 -22.41
CA PRO A 344 -12.12 5.60 -22.47
C PRO A 344 -11.70 4.96 -21.15
N THR A 345 -11.68 3.64 -21.08
CA THR A 345 -10.97 2.96 -19.99
C THR A 345 -9.47 3.23 -20.17
N PRO A 346 -8.75 3.66 -19.12
CA PRO A 346 -7.30 3.78 -19.18
C PRO A 346 -6.69 2.49 -19.74
N PRO A 347 -5.69 2.58 -20.65
CA PRO A 347 -5.05 1.39 -21.16
C PRO A 347 -4.45 0.59 -20.00
N THR A 348 -4.42 -0.73 -20.09
CA THR A 348 -3.86 -1.59 -19.04
C THR A 348 -2.39 -1.23 -18.72
N SER A 349 -1.67 -0.64 -19.68
CA SER A 349 -0.30 -0.15 -19.53
C SER A 349 -0.17 1.25 -18.92
N ALA A 350 -1.27 1.89 -18.52
CA ALA A 350 -1.24 3.20 -17.86
C ALA A 350 -0.47 3.11 -16.53
N ALA A 351 0.26 4.17 -16.21
CA ALA A 351 0.96 4.26 -14.94
C ALA A 351 -0.05 4.21 -13.79
N LYS A 352 0.19 3.28 -12.86
CA LYS A 352 -0.66 2.98 -11.71
C LYS A 352 -0.08 3.51 -10.40
N ASP A 353 1.16 3.99 -10.44
CA ASP A 353 1.92 4.46 -9.30
C ASP A 353 2.76 5.67 -9.70
N ILE A 354 3.24 6.38 -8.69
CA ILE A 354 4.14 7.52 -8.88
C ILE A 354 5.49 7.00 -9.35
N PHE A 355 6.06 7.70 -10.34
CA PHE A 355 7.39 7.39 -10.81
C PHE A 355 8.43 7.59 -9.69
N ILE A 356 9.15 6.52 -9.35
CA ILE A 356 10.28 6.58 -8.44
C ILE A 356 11.53 6.86 -9.28
N PRO A 357 12.28 7.92 -8.99
CA PRO A 357 13.48 8.24 -9.75
C PRO A 357 14.53 7.15 -9.56
N SER A 358 15.22 6.81 -10.66
CA SER A 358 16.33 5.86 -10.64
C SER A 358 17.66 6.60 -10.61
N GLY A 359 18.54 6.24 -9.67
CA GLY A 359 19.91 6.76 -9.64
C GLY A 359 20.87 5.95 -10.49
N GLU A 360 22.07 6.50 -10.65
CA GLU A 360 23.23 5.82 -11.20
C GLU A 360 24.07 5.22 -10.07
N TYR A 361 24.45 3.95 -10.20
CA TYR A 361 25.34 3.32 -9.23
C TYR A 361 26.70 4.02 -9.20
N ARG A 362 27.16 4.36 -7.99
CA ARG A 362 28.49 4.94 -7.75
C ARG A 362 29.30 4.01 -6.84
N GLU A 363 30.57 3.83 -7.17
CA GLU A 363 31.50 3.03 -6.36
C GLU A 363 32.02 3.86 -5.18
N LEU A 364 31.15 4.06 -4.18
CA LEU A 364 31.39 5.01 -3.09
C LEU A 364 32.49 4.57 -2.12
N SER A 365 32.70 3.26 -1.99
CA SER A 365 33.67 2.64 -1.09
C SER A 365 35.11 2.60 -1.63
N ASP A 366 35.32 2.89 -2.91
CA ASP A 366 36.67 2.89 -3.52
C ASP A 366 37.61 3.87 -2.80
N TYR A 367 38.79 3.41 -2.41
CA TYR A 367 39.72 4.18 -1.58
C TYR A 367 41.17 4.06 -2.05
N VAL A 368 41.78 5.20 -2.34
CA VAL A 368 43.22 5.30 -2.62
C VAL A 368 43.93 5.80 -1.36
N SER A 369 44.99 5.10 -0.96
CA SER A 369 45.75 5.47 0.24
C SER A 369 46.42 6.84 0.11
N ILE A 370 46.31 7.66 1.15
CA ILE A 370 47.03 8.95 1.24
C ILE A 370 48.55 8.78 1.21
N GLN A 371 49.06 7.57 1.48
CA GLN A 371 50.49 7.27 1.35
C GLN A 371 50.97 7.32 -0.10
N SER A 372 50.09 7.04 -1.06
CA SER A 372 50.38 7.08 -2.50
C SER A 372 50.45 8.51 -3.03
N ASP A 373 49.75 9.45 -2.40
CA ASP A 373 49.76 10.86 -2.80
C ASP A 373 50.99 11.63 -2.31
N LEU A 374 51.71 11.09 -1.34
CA LEU A 374 52.89 11.74 -0.79
C LEU A 374 54.06 11.76 -1.78
N PRO A 375 54.89 12.82 -1.78
CA PRO A 375 56.05 12.90 -2.65
C PRO A 375 56.99 11.69 -2.52
N GLU A 376 57.56 11.22 -3.64
CA GLU A 376 58.37 9.99 -3.70
C GLU A 376 59.55 9.97 -2.72
N ASN A 377 60.11 11.13 -2.36
CA ASN A 377 61.21 11.25 -1.41
C ASN A 377 60.84 10.76 0.01
N TYR A 378 59.55 10.75 0.38
CA TYR A 378 59.06 10.14 1.63
C TYR A 378 59.24 8.61 1.61
N GLY A 379 59.21 8.00 0.42
CA GLY A 379 59.43 6.57 0.21
C GLY A 379 58.30 5.69 0.73
N VAL A 380 57.10 6.25 0.90
CA VAL A 380 55.94 5.55 1.47
C VAL A 380 54.90 5.10 0.45
N GLY A 381 54.81 5.76 -0.70
CA GLY A 381 53.89 5.39 -1.78
C GLY A 381 54.26 4.09 -2.52
N GLU A 382 53.57 3.85 -3.64
CA GLU A 382 53.63 2.60 -4.39
C GLU A 382 55.05 2.25 -4.87
N VAL A 383 55.81 3.23 -5.38
CA VAL A 383 57.20 3.03 -5.83
C VAL A 383 58.11 2.62 -4.65
N GLY A 384 57.93 3.26 -3.50
CA GLY A 384 58.72 3.03 -2.28
C GLY A 384 60.19 3.45 -2.42
N LEU A 385 61.05 2.89 -1.56
CA LEU A 385 62.49 3.20 -1.56
C LEU A 385 63.28 2.25 -2.48
N PRO A 386 64.39 2.72 -3.09
CA PRO A 386 65.27 1.86 -3.86
C PRO A 386 65.89 0.75 -3.00
N GLN A 387 66.22 -0.40 -3.61
CA GLN A 387 66.82 -1.53 -2.88
C GLN A 387 68.15 -1.16 -2.21
N SER A 388 68.89 -0.21 -2.79
CA SER A 388 70.14 0.34 -2.25
C SER A 388 69.96 1.22 -1.00
N ALA A 389 68.74 1.58 -0.61
CA ALA A 389 68.49 2.38 0.58
C ALA A 389 68.97 1.66 1.85
N SER A 390 69.53 2.45 2.79
CA SER A 390 70.04 1.92 4.06
C SER A 390 68.93 1.30 4.90
N SER A 391 69.28 0.33 5.75
CA SER A 391 68.34 -0.30 6.67
C SER A 391 67.64 0.71 7.58
N ARG A 392 68.36 1.77 8.01
CA ARG A 392 67.78 2.88 8.78
C ARG A 392 66.71 3.63 7.98
N ARG A 393 66.97 3.97 6.72
CA ARG A 393 65.99 4.70 5.89
C ARG A 393 64.76 3.85 5.61
N LYS A 394 64.95 2.54 5.36
CA LYS A 394 63.85 1.57 5.23
C LYS A 394 63.01 1.50 6.52
N ALA A 395 63.64 1.45 7.69
CA ALA A 395 62.94 1.44 8.98
C ALA A 395 62.14 2.75 9.22
N GLN A 396 62.71 3.92 8.90
CA GLN A 396 62.01 5.20 9.02
C GLN A 396 60.78 5.29 8.09
N ALA A 397 60.90 4.82 6.85
CA ALA A 397 59.75 4.74 5.95
C ALA A 397 58.66 3.82 6.50
N LYS A 398 59.03 2.65 7.05
CA LYS A 398 58.07 1.75 7.71
C LYS A 398 57.37 2.40 8.92
N GLN A 399 58.10 3.16 9.75
CA GLN A 399 57.51 3.91 10.86
C GLN A 399 56.50 4.96 10.38
N LEU A 400 56.85 5.72 9.32
CA LEU A 400 55.93 6.71 8.76
C LEU A 400 54.70 6.05 8.14
N LYS A 401 54.87 4.96 7.39
CA LYS A 401 53.73 4.17 6.89
C LYS A 401 52.81 3.75 8.02
N ALA A 402 53.35 3.16 9.09
CA ALA A 402 52.56 2.75 10.25
C ALA A 402 51.78 3.91 10.91
N TYR A 403 52.39 5.10 10.96
CA TYR A 403 51.70 6.32 11.43
C TYR A 403 50.55 6.73 10.52
N LEU A 404 50.76 6.73 9.19
CA LEU A 404 49.75 7.12 8.20
C LEU A 404 48.57 6.14 8.11
N MET A 405 48.82 4.86 8.38
CA MET A 405 47.78 3.81 8.34
C MET A 405 46.59 4.08 9.27
N ILE A 406 46.79 4.81 10.38
CA ILE A 406 45.68 5.18 11.28
C ILE A 406 44.70 6.09 10.53
N PHE A 407 45.21 7.06 9.77
CA PHE A 407 44.39 7.97 8.98
C PHE A 407 43.79 7.25 7.77
N ASP A 408 44.57 6.41 7.09
CA ASP A 408 44.06 5.61 5.97
C ASP A 408 42.86 4.76 6.40
N GLN A 409 42.96 4.06 7.53
CA GLN A 409 41.90 3.17 7.98
C GLN A 409 40.62 3.93 8.34
N ILE A 410 40.74 5.13 8.93
CA ILE A 410 39.59 6.00 9.23
C ILE A 410 38.90 6.45 7.94
N LEU A 411 39.68 6.90 6.94
CA LEU A 411 39.15 7.35 5.65
C LEU A 411 38.51 6.20 4.86
N ALA A 412 39.16 5.04 4.82
CA ALA A 412 38.62 3.85 4.19
C ALA A 412 37.31 3.40 4.85
N ASN A 413 37.26 3.35 6.19
CA ASN A 413 36.03 3.01 6.92
C ASN A 413 34.92 4.03 6.66
N TYR A 414 35.25 5.32 6.53
CA TYR A 414 34.27 6.33 6.20
C TYR A 414 33.61 6.06 4.84
N LEU A 415 34.41 5.77 3.81
CA LEU A 415 33.87 5.50 2.47
C LEU A 415 33.08 4.20 2.42
N ALA A 416 33.51 3.17 3.16
CA ALA A 416 32.70 1.97 3.36
C ALA A 416 31.37 2.29 4.06
N GLN A 417 31.38 3.16 5.07
CA GLN A 417 30.17 3.59 5.77
C GLN A 417 29.23 4.41 4.88
N LEU A 418 29.78 5.25 4.00
CA LEU A 418 29.01 6.01 3.02
C LEU A 418 28.29 5.07 2.06
N ASP A 419 28.99 4.10 1.51
CA ASP A 419 28.41 3.09 0.62
C ASP A 419 27.34 2.22 1.32
N TYR A 420 27.60 1.86 2.58
CA TYR A 420 26.70 1.03 3.41
C TYR A 420 25.51 1.80 4.01
N ALA A 421 25.47 3.14 3.90
CA ALA A 421 24.39 3.93 4.48
C ALA A 421 23.01 3.52 3.96
N LYS A 422 22.93 3.10 2.69
CA LYS A 422 21.72 2.59 2.05
C LYS A 422 21.18 1.31 2.70
N ASN A 423 22.07 0.45 3.21
CA ASN A 423 21.70 -0.77 3.92
C ASN A 423 21.09 -0.50 5.31
N LEU A 424 21.52 0.57 5.97
CA LEU A 424 20.95 0.99 7.26
C LEU A 424 19.49 1.46 7.16
N LEU A 425 19.01 1.74 5.95
CA LEU A 425 17.65 2.18 5.65
C LEU A 425 16.79 1.07 5.04
N GLU A 426 17.29 -0.17 4.97
CA GLU A 426 16.52 -1.30 4.45
C GLU A 426 15.39 -1.71 5.41
N LEU A 427 14.21 -2.02 4.85
CA LEU A 427 13.06 -2.48 5.63
C LEU A 427 13.18 -3.96 6.03
N SER A 428 13.96 -4.75 5.27
CA SER A 428 14.08 -6.21 5.41
C SER A 428 15.47 -6.69 5.83
N GLY A 429 16.25 -5.84 6.50
CA GLY A 429 17.62 -6.18 6.90
C GLY A 429 17.70 -7.33 7.93
N ASN A 430 18.85 -8.01 8.00
CA ASN A 430 19.08 -9.10 8.95
C ASN A 430 19.64 -8.59 10.30
N GLN A 431 19.23 -9.22 11.41
CA GLN A 431 19.72 -8.94 12.77
C GLN A 431 21.22 -9.13 12.96
N THR A 432 21.95 -9.73 12.03
CA THR A 432 23.39 -10.00 12.20
C THR A 432 24.32 -9.01 11.49
N GLU A 433 23.79 -8.15 10.60
CA GLU A 433 24.63 -7.20 9.86
C GLU A 433 25.32 -6.15 10.76
N PRO A 434 26.40 -5.49 10.36
CA PRO A 434 26.96 -4.42 11.17
C PRO A 434 26.10 -3.15 11.13
N SER A 435 26.28 -2.24 12.08
CA SER A 435 25.76 -0.86 11.99
C SER A 435 26.84 0.17 11.65
N TYR A 436 28.10 -0.27 11.72
CA TYR A 436 29.25 0.40 11.15
C TYR A 436 29.94 -0.47 10.10
N ALA A 437 30.04 0.02 8.87
CA ALA A 437 30.85 -0.65 7.86
C ALA A 437 32.33 -0.27 8.00
N SER A 438 33.19 -1.24 7.73
CA SER A 438 34.65 -1.06 7.70
C SER A 438 35.21 -1.89 6.56
N GLN A 439 36.34 -1.44 6.00
CA GLN A 439 37.01 -2.15 4.92
C GLN A 439 38.51 -2.22 5.20
N LEU A 440 39.09 -3.40 4.99
CA LEU A 440 40.50 -3.62 5.22
C LEU A 440 41.34 -2.96 4.12
N LEU A 441 42.34 -2.16 4.50
CA LEU A 441 43.23 -1.46 3.57
C LEU A 441 43.99 -2.39 2.61
N THR A 442 44.16 -3.67 2.95
CA THR A 442 44.85 -4.65 2.09
C THR A 442 43.98 -5.23 0.99
N ASP A 443 42.69 -4.95 1.00
CA ASP A 443 41.74 -5.52 0.03
C ASP A 443 41.47 -4.54 -1.11
N ILE A 444 41.98 -3.31 -1.02
CA ILE A 444 41.59 -2.20 -1.90
C ILE A 444 42.57 -1.98 -3.08
N GLU A 445 43.82 -2.46 -3.04
CA GLU A 445 44.74 -2.38 -4.18
C GLU A 445 45.87 -3.44 -4.10
N ALA A 446 46.01 -4.31 -5.10
CA ALA A 446 46.91 -5.48 -5.05
C ALA A 446 48.41 -5.14 -4.84
N ALA A 447 48.89 -4.01 -5.36
CA ALA A 447 50.31 -3.61 -5.29
C ALA A 447 50.65 -2.86 -3.98
N ALA A 448 49.76 -1.97 -3.52
CA ALA A 448 49.91 -1.24 -2.25
C ALA A 448 49.67 -2.15 -1.03
N ALA A 449 48.69 -3.06 -1.11
CA ALA A 449 48.36 -4.03 -0.08
C ALA A 449 49.54 -4.90 0.37
N LEU A 450 50.40 -5.30 -0.57
CA LEU A 450 51.52 -6.19 -0.31
C LEU A 450 52.58 -5.54 0.60
N LYS A 451 52.74 -4.21 0.52
CA LYS A 451 53.66 -3.44 1.37
C LYS A 451 53.03 -3.05 2.71
N LEU A 452 51.71 -2.93 2.79
CA LEU A 452 50.98 -2.70 4.05
C LEU A 452 50.96 -3.95 4.94
N ARG A 453 50.92 -5.15 4.32
CA ARG A 453 51.05 -6.43 5.03
C ARG A 453 52.38 -6.61 5.77
N GLU A 454 53.44 -5.89 5.37
CA GLU A 454 54.73 -5.91 6.09
C GLU A 454 54.70 -5.17 7.43
N ILE A 455 53.66 -4.37 7.69
CA ILE A 455 53.51 -3.54 8.89
C ILE A 455 52.45 -4.12 9.81
N LEU A 456 51.37 -4.63 9.24
CA LEU A 456 50.27 -5.24 9.98
C LEU A 456 50.70 -6.55 10.63
N ALA A 457 50.20 -6.80 11.84
CA ALA A 457 50.30 -8.12 12.45
C ALA A 457 49.49 -9.12 11.61
N GLU A 458 49.95 -10.36 11.49
CA GLU A 458 49.23 -11.43 10.76
C GLU A 458 47.81 -11.67 11.31
N SER A 459 47.58 -11.34 12.58
CA SER A 459 46.28 -11.42 13.24
C SER A 459 45.31 -10.28 12.90
N TYR A 460 45.76 -9.24 12.18
CA TYR A 460 44.91 -8.12 11.79
C TYR A 460 44.25 -8.43 10.44
N ASN A 461 42.97 -8.78 10.51
CA ASN A 461 42.12 -9.15 9.37
C ASN A 461 40.77 -8.42 9.46
N GLN A 462 39.88 -8.67 8.50
CA GLN A 462 38.56 -8.03 8.43
C GLN A 462 37.71 -8.31 9.69
N GLU A 463 37.75 -9.54 10.22
CA GLU A 463 37.03 -9.90 11.45
C GLU A 463 37.53 -9.08 12.65
N LYS A 464 38.86 -8.97 12.80
CA LYS A 464 39.44 -8.20 13.90
C LYS A 464 39.16 -6.70 13.78
N LEU A 465 39.14 -6.17 12.55
CA LEU A 465 38.74 -4.79 12.30
C LEU A 465 37.28 -4.55 12.65
N ALA A 466 36.38 -5.48 12.30
CA ALA A 466 34.96 -5.39 12.67
C ALA A 466 34.79 -5.34 14.20
N GLU A 467 35.45 -6.23 14.95
CA GLU A 467 35.45 -6.22 16.42
C GLU A 467 35.95 -4.90 17.04
N LEU A 468 36.94 -4.25 16.40
CA LEU A 468 37.48 -2.96 16.84
C LEU A 468 36.58 -1.78 16.46
N THR A 469 35.85 -1.91 15.36
CA THR A 469 34.97 -0.86 14.83
C THR A 469 33.68 -0.78 15.62
N GLU A 470 33.13 -1.93 16.01
CA GLU A 470 31.83 -2.01 16.66
C GLU A 470 31.78 -3.14 17.68
N THR A 471 31.33 -2.81 18.90
CA THR A 471 30.94 -3.83 19.89
C THR A 471 29.50 -4.27 19.63
N GLU A 472 29.17 -5.50 20.01
CA GLU A 472 27.80 -6.04 19.96
C GLU A 472 26.78 -5.10 20.65
N GLU A 473 27.12 -4.55 21.82
CA GLU A 473 26.27 -3.59 22.52
C GLU A 473 25.97 -2.34 21.67
N THR A 474 26.99 -1.82 20.98
CA THR A 474 26.89 -0.63 20.12
C THR A 474 26.06 -0.93 18.88
N GLN A 475 26.28 -2.10 18.28
CA GLN A 475 25.54 -2.62 17.13
C GLN A 475 24.04 -2.68 17.42
N LEU A 476 23.66 -3.38 18.50
CA LEU A 476 22.27 -3.53 18.91
C LEU A 476 21.63 -2.16 19.21
N ALA A 477 22.33 -1.29 19.95
CA ALA A 477 21.81 0.03 20.30
C ALA A 477 21.62 0.95 19.08
N ARG A 478 22.56 0.96 18.13
CA ARG A 478 22.46 1.76 16.89
C ARG A 478 21.35 1.24 15.99
N ARG A 479 21.23 -0.06 15.81
CA ARG A 479 20.16 -0.65 15.00
C ARG A 479 18.78 -0.42 15.54
N ASN A 480 18.61 -0.57 16.85
CA ASN A 480 17.36 -0.21 17.50
C ASN A 480 16.97 1.25 17.21
N ARG A 481 17.94 2.18 17.14
CA ARG A 481 17.68 3.58 16.75
C ARG A 481 17.27 3.74 15.29
N PHE A 482 17.93 3.04 14.36
CA PHE A 482 17.53 3.05 12.94
C PHE A 482 16.11 2.48 12.76
N LEU A 483 15.81 1.34 13.39
CA LEU A 483 14.48 0.75 13.32
C LEU A 483 13.41 1.66 13.95
N ASN A 484 13.71 2.32 15.07
CA ASN A 484 12.81 3.34 15.64
C ASN A 484 12.55 4.49 14.65
N TYR A 485 13.57 4.94 13.93
CA TYR A 485 13.42 5.97 12.91
C TYR A 485 12.54 5.49 11.76
N LEU A 486 12.77 4.28 11.24
CA LEU A 486 11.97 3.70 10.15
C LEU A 486 10.50 3.51 10.56
N ILE A 487 10.26 2.98 11.75
CA ILE A 487 8.90 2.78 12.29
C ILE A 487 8.18 4.12 12.52
N ALA A 488 8.90 5.14 13.01
CA ALA A 488 8.32 6.45 13.27
C ALA A 488 7.83 7.17 12.01
N GLN A 489 8.34 6.84 10.82
CA GLN A 489 7.82 7.37 9.54
C GLN A 489 6.35 7.00 9.31
N PHE A 490 5.89 5.90 9.90
CA PHE A 490 4.51 5.45 9.83
C PHE A 490 3.66 5.88 11.04
N GLY A 491 4.19 6.73 11.92
CA GLY A 491 3.51 7.15 13.15
C GLY A 491 3.42 6.07 14.22
N GLU A 492 4.13 4.96 14.06
CA GLU A 492 4.09 3.81 14.97
C GLU A 492 5.15 3.92 16.06
N LYS A 493 4.93 3.22 17.18
CA LYS A 493 5.88 3.19 18.29
C LYS A 493 5.81 1.85 19.03
N PHE A 494 6.96 1.20 19.20
CA PHE A 494 7.12 0.08 20.11
C PHE A 494 7.38 0.60 21.52
N THR A 495 6.32 0.91 22.27
CA THR A 495 6.41 1.16 23.71
C THR A 495 6.41 -0.17 24.47
N ASP A 496 6.92 -0.15 25.70
CA ASP A 496 6.63 -1.21 26.67
C ASP A 496 7.27 -2.59 26.44
N ALA A 497 8.35 -2.67 25.65
CA ALA A 497 9.13 -3.91 25.47
C ALA A 497 9.56 -4.55 26.81
N SER A 498 9.83 -3.75 27.85
CA SER A 498 10.14 -4.25 29.20
C SER A 498 9.00 -5.05 29.84
N LEU A 499 7.74 -4.82 29.44
CA LEU A 499 6.58 -5.59 29.91
C LEU A 499 6.44 -6.93 29.16
N LEU A 500 6.94 -7.02 27.93
CA LEU A 500 6.89 -8.25 27.11
C LEU A 500 7.97 -9.24 27.50
N TYR A 501 9.19 -8.75 27.76
CA TYR A 501 10.35 -9.62 27.95
C TYR A 501 10.87 -9.71 29.39
N GLY A 502 10.22 -9.06 30.36
CA GLY A 502 10.58 -9.18 31.78
C GLY A 502 12.00 -8.67 32.11
N ASP A 503 12.72 -9.41 32.96
CA ASP A 503 14.05 -9.01 33.49
C ASP A 503 15.24 -9.34 32.56
N SER A 504 15.03 -10.06 31.45
CA SER A 504 16.09 -10.32 30.46
C SER A 504 16.37 -9.08 29.61
N ASP A 505 17.62 -8.91 29.16
CA ASP A 505 18.00 -7.89 28.18
C ASP A 505 17.53 -8.31 26.78
N PRO A 506 16.39 -7.81 26.28
CA PRO A 506 15.69 -8.41 25.15
C PRO A 506 16.02 -7.68 23.85
N ARG A 507 17.24 -7.16 23.74
CA ARG A 507 17.61 -6.23 22.66
C ARG A 507 17.56 -6.92 21.31
N GLU A 508 17.96 -8.18 21.22
CA GLU A 508 17.91 -8.97 20.00
C GLU A 508 16.46 -9.28 19.61
N GLU A 509 15.65 -9.77 20.55
CA GLU A 509 14.24 -10.08 20.33
C GLU A 509 13.45 -8.83 19.92
N LEU A 510 13.72 -7.68 20.54
CA LEU A 510 13.08 -6.43 20.17
C LEU A 510 13.46 -5.96 18.76
N ILE A 511 14.72 -6.12 18.36
CA ILE A 511 15.18 -5.83 16.99
C ILE A 511 14.48 -6.76 16.00
N ALA A 512 14.40 -8.06 16.32
CA ALA A 512 13.68 -9.06 15.55
C ALA A 512 12.21 -8.68 15.32
N ALA A 513 11.51 -8.35 16.40
CA ALA A 513 10.11 -7.97 16.38
C ALA A 513 9.88 -6.73 15.51
N LYS A 514 10.75 -5.71 15.64
CA LYS A 514 10.68 -4.48 14.83
C LYS A 514 10.92 -4.71 13.35
N GLN A 515 11.89 -5.57 13.01
CA GLN A 515 12.14 -5.94 11.62
C GLN A 515 10.96 -6.73 11.04
N ALA A 516 10.41 -7.69 11.79
CA ALA A 516 9.24 -8.44 11.39
C ALA A 516 8.00 -7.52 11.22
N PHE A 517 7.84 -6.53 12.10
CA PHE A 517 6.77 -5.53 12.01
C PHE A 517 6.93 -4.66 10.77
N LEU A 518 8.13 -4.12 10.50
CA LEU A 518 8.40 -3.35 9.29
C LEU A 518 8.19 -4.19 8.04
N ALA A 519 8.74 -5.40 7.96
CA ALA A 519 8.62 -6.27 6.80
C ALA A 519 7.15 -6.57 6.43
N ASN A 520 6.28 -6.69 7.45
CA ASN A 520 4.86 -6.97 7.27
C ASN A 520 3.96 -5.72 7.34
N TYR A 521 4.54 -4.51 7.40
CA TYR A 521 3.81 -3.29 7.74
C TYR A 521 2.65 -3.00 6.78
N LEU A 522 2.87 -3.21 5.47
CA LEU A 522 1.82 -3.04 4.46
C LEU A 522 0.56 -3.82 4.80
N GLN A 523 0.71 -5.09 5.20
CA GLN A 523 -0.42 -5.95 5.51
C GLN A 523 -1.08 -5.52 6.82
N ILE A 524 -0.32 -5.36 7.90
CA ILE A 524 -0.88 -5.05 9.23
C ILE A 524 -1.42 -3.62 9.36
N SER A 525 -1.02 -2.70 8.48
CA SER A 525 -1.55 -1.35 8.40
C SER A 525 -2.80 -1.29 7.51
N ARG A 526 -2.69 -1.74 6.25
CA ARG A 526 -3.79 -1.69 5.28
C ARG A 526 -4.98 -2.55 5.67
N ASP A 527 -4.71 -3.77 6.13
CA ASP A 527 -5.72 -4.79 6.36
C ASP A 527 -6.23 -4.78 7.81
N ARG A 528 -5.93 -3.76 8.63
CA ARG A 528 -6.29 -3.68 10.08
C ARG A 528 -7.73 -4.07 10.40
N GLY A 529 -8.69 -3.65 9.58
CA GLY A 529 -10.13 -3.90 9.76
C GLY A 529 -10.62 -5.16 9.05
N LYS A 530 -9.76 -5.80 8.24
CA LYS A 530 -10.10 -6.97 7.44
C LYS A 530 -10.29 -8.19 8.33
N ALA A 531 -11.40 -8.88 8.12
CA ALA A 531 -11.72 -10.12 8.78
C ALA A 531 -11.12 -11.32 8.06
N PHE A 532 -11.16 -12.48 8.71
CA PHE A 532 -10.82 -13.72 8.01
C PHE A 532 -11.94 -14.07 7.02
N ASN A 533 -11.56 -14.71 5.91
CA ASN A 533 -12.47 -15.17 4.89
C ASN A 533 -12.96 -16.59 5.22
N TYR A 534 -14.18 -16.71 5.73
CA TYR A 534 -14.77 -18.00 6.11
C TYR A 534 -15.18 -18.87 4.92
N THR A 535 -15.15 -18.36 3.68
CA THR A 535 -15.51 -19.13 2.48
C THR A 535 -14.35 -19.93 1.90
N ILE A 536 -13.12 -19.71 2.39
CA ILE A 536 -11.93 -20.46 1.96
C ILE A 536 -11.88 -21.78 2.74
N SER A 537 -12.03 -22.91 2.04
CA SER A 537 -11.74 -24.23 2.59
C SER A 537 -10.22 -24.38 2.77
N ALA A 538 -9.79 -25.10 3.82
CA ALA A 538 -8.37 -25.40 4.01
C ALA A 538 -7.91 -26.29 2.86
N ASP A 539 -7.24 -25.70 1.88
CA ASP A 539 -6.84 -26.39 0.66
C ASP A 539 -5.66 -27.32 1.00
N ALA A 540 -5.93 -28.63 1.11
CA ALA A 540 -4.93 -29.62 1.52
C ALA A 540 -3.71 -29.71 0.59
N LYS A 541 -3.77 -29.08 -0.59
CA LYS A 541 -2.70 -29.00 -1.58
C LYS A 541 -1.80 -27.76 -1.47
N ASN A 542 -2.25 -26.70 -0.79
CA ASN A 542 -1.50 -25.46 -0.60
C ASN A 542 -1.67 -24.94 0.85
N PRO A 543 -0.95 -25.52 1.82
CA PRO A 543 -1.02 -25.11 3.22
C PRO A 543 -0.67 -23.62 3.46
N GLU A 544 0.09 -22.98 2.55
CA GLU A 544 0.42 -21.55 2.63
C GLU A 544 -0.81 -20.61 2.50
N ASN A 545 -1.86 -21.03 1.77
CA ASN A 545 -3.13 -20.29 1.69
C ASN A 545 -3.94 -20.37 3.00
N SER A 546 -3.65 -21.34 3.87
CA SER A 546 -4.31 -21.45 5.19
C SER A 546 -3.65 -20.56 6.24
N SER A 547 -2.34 -20.28 6.11
CA SER A 547 -1.62 -19.35 6.99
C SER A 547 -1.88 -17.87 6.70
N SER A 548 -2.41 -17.53 5.51
CA SER A 548 -2.72 -16.15 5.12
C SER A 548 -4.15 -15.70 5.46
N ASN A 549 -5.04 -16.64 5.79
CA ASN A 549 -6.45 -16.37 6.08
C ASN A 549 -6.69 -16.01 7.57
N ILE A 550 -6.07 -14.92 8.00
CA ILE A 550 -6.12 -14.45 9.39
C ILE A 550 -6.62 -13.00 9.36
N SER A 551 -7.46 -12.61 10.32
CA SER A 551 -7.93 -11.23 10.41
C SER A 551 -6.76 -10.26 10.65
N GLY A 552 -6.81 -9.08 10.04
CA GLY A 552 -5.74 -8.10 10.15
C GLY A 552 -5.58 -7.56 11.56
N LEU A 553 -6.67 -7.43 12.34
CA LEU A 553 -6.58 -7.08 13.77
C LEU A 553 -5.78 -8.12 14.55
N LYS A 554 -5.99 -9.42 14.28
CA LYS A 554 -5.24 -10.50 14.94
C LYS A 554 -3.75 -10.43 14.58
N GLN A 555 -3.43 -10.23 13.30
CA GLN A 555 -2.05 -10.05 12.85
C GLN A 555 -1.39 -8.81 13.47
N ARG A 556 -2.11 -7.70 13.56
CA ARG A 556 -1.64 -6.43 14.11
C ARG A 556 -1.36 -6.53 15.62
N ILE A 557 -2.29 -7.13 16.39
CA ILE A 557 -2.08 -7.39 17.82
C ILE A 557 -0.88 -8.31 18.03
N SER A 558 -0.78 -9.39 17.24
CA SER A 558 0.39 -10.29 17.27
C SER A 558 1.70 -9.56 16.99
N ALA A 559 1.74 -8.68 16.00
CA ALA A 559 2.94 -7.93 15.64
C ALA A 559 3.35 -6.89 16.71
N LEU A 560 2.37 -6.22 17.35
CA LEU A 560 2.63 -5.23 18.41
C LEU A 560 3.07 -5.87 19.74
N LEU A 561 2.57 -7.07 20.03
CA LEU A 561 2.87 -7.80 21.27
C LEU A 561 4.00 -8.84 21.10
N ASP A 562 4.59 -8.95 19.91
CA ASP A 562 5.56 -10.00 19.56
C ASP A 562 5.06 -11.41 19.90
N LEU A 563 3.78 -11.68 19.62
CA LEU A 563 3.14 -12.97 19.89
C LEU A 563 2.95 -13.75 18.60
N PRO A 564 3.24 -15.08 18.60
CA PRO A 564 2.83 -15.94 17.50
C PRO A 564 1.32 -15.83 17.25
N VAL A 565 0.92 -15.80 15.99
CA VAL A 565 -0.51 -15.62 15.63
C VAL A 565 -1.41 -16.74 16.16
N LYS A 566 -0.86 -17.93 16.42
CA LYS A 566 -1.56 -19.07 17.03
C LYS A 566 -1.77 -18.97 18.55
N GLU A 567 -1.24 -17.93 19.20
CA GLU A 567 -1.25 -17.79 20.65
C GLU A 567 -2.66 -17.48 21.20
N PHE A 568 -3.54 -16.95 20.37
CA PHE A 568 -4.94 -16.68 20.72
C PHE A 568 -5.86 -16.85 19.51
N GLU A 569 -7.16 -17.00 19.77
CA GLU A 569 -8.18 -16.99 18.72
C GLU A 569 -9.06 -15.74 18.78
N LEU A 570 -9.47 -15.25 17.61
CA LEU A 570 -10.39 -14.11 17.47
C LEU A 570 -11.66 -14.61 16.79
N ILE A 571 -12.78 -14.42 17.46
CA ILE A 571 -14.10 -14.89 17.01
C ILE A 571 -14.98 -13.67 16.79
N GLU A 572 -15.53 -13.57 15.58
CA GLU A 572 -16.52 -12.56 15.25
C GLU A 572 -17.91 -13.06 15.62
N HIS A 573 -18.61 -12.32 16.48
CA HIS A 573 -19.93 -12.77 16.92
C HIS A 573 -20.94 -12.77 15.77
N ILE A 574 -20.79 -11.89 14.78
CA ILE A 574 -21.67 -11.87 13.60
C ILE A 574 -21.69 -13.20 12.83
N LEU A 575 -20.63 -14.01 12.91
CA LEU A 575 -20.56 -15.32 12.26
C LEU A 575 -21.17 -16.44 13.11
N LEU A 576 -21.52 -16.16 14.37
CA LEU A 576 -22.26 -17.07 15.26
C LEU A 576 -23.78 -16.93 15.09
N ARG A 577 -24.23 -15.94 14.32
CA ARG A 577 -25.65 -15.73 14.05
C ARG A 577 -26.23 -16.88 13.21
N PRO A 578 -27.52 -17.22 13.36
CA PRO A 578 -28.18 -18.08 12.39
C PRO A 578 -28.25 -17.38 11.02
N HIS A 579 -27.89 -18.07 9.93
CA HIS A 579 -27.95 -17.45 8.59
C HIS A 579 -29.40 -17.23 8.12
N ASN A 580 -30.30 -18.16 8.47
CA ASN A 580 -31.73 -17.90 8.44
C ASN A 580 -32.15 -17.23 9.75
N LEU A 581 -32.42 -15.93 9.66
CA LEU A 581 -32.74 -15.06 10.78
C LEU A 581 -34.06 -15.41 11.48
N ASP A 582 -34.97 -16.16 10.83
CA ASP A 582 -36.18 -16.71 11.47
C ASP A 582 -35.87 -17.58 12.70
N ASN A 583 -34.64 -18.08 12.81
CA ASN A 583 -34.19 -18.88 13.96
C ASN A 583 -33.74 -18.05 15.17
N LEU A 584 -33.73 -16.72 15.08
CA LEU A 584 -33.56 -15.82 16.22
C LEU A 584 -34.81 -15.92 17.10
N GLY A 585 -34.84 -16.87 18.03
CA GLY A 585 -36.02 -17.13 18.86
C GLY A 585 -36.56 -15.88 19.57
N ASN A 586 -37.88 -15.81 19.76
CA ASN A 586 -38.67 -14.68 20.29
C ASN A 586 -38.30 -14.13 21.69
N ASN A 587 -37.22 -14.58 22.33
CA ASN A 587 -36.89 -14.29 23.74
C ASN A 587 -35.50 -13.65 23.97
N GLN A 588 -34.77 -13.22 22.92
CA GLN A 588 -33.51 -12.51 23.10
C GLN A 588 -33.77 -11.00 23.32
N ASN A 589 -33.53 -10.52 24.55
CA ASN A 589 -33.72 -9.09 24.91
C ASN A 589 -32.56 -8.18 24.46
N SER A 590 -31.48 -8.73 23.92
CA SER A 590 -30.29 -7.97 23.49
C SER A 590 -29.59 -8.67 22.33
N ASP A 591 -29.07 -7.89 21.38
CA ASP A 591 -28.28 -8.36 20.23
C ASP A 591 -26.85 -8.78 20.64
N PRO A 592 -26.50 -10.08 20.61
CA PRO A 592 -25.18 -10.56 20.98
C PRO A 592 -24.18 -10.61 19.80
N TYR A 593 -24.62 -10.26 18.58
CA TYR A 593 -23.89 -10.51 17.33
C TYR A 593 -23.23 -9.25 16.78
N SER A 594 -23.96 -8.14 16.76
CA SER A 594 -23.50 -6.91 16.12
C SER A 594 -22.27 -6.34 16.82
N CYS A 595 -21.28 -5.96 16.02
CA CYS A 595 -20.12 -5.18 16.45
C CYS A 595 -19.42 -5.74 17.70
N GLN A 596 -19.33 -7.07 17.81
CA GLN A 596 -18.73 -7.75 18.95
C GLN A 596 -17.74 -8.83 18.49
N ILE A 597 -16.61 -8.91 19.18
CA ILE A 597 -15.60 -9.96 18.98
C ILE A 597 -15.19 -10.55 20.33
N SER A 598 -14.77 -11.83 20.32
CA SER A 598 -14.15 -12.49 21.47
C SER A 598 -12.72 -12.87 21.14
N CYS A 599 -11.76 -12.45 21.96
CA CYS A 599 -10.35 -12.83 21.87
C CYS A 599 -10.02 -13.79 23.00
N VAL A 600 -9.64 -15.03 22.65
CA VAL A 600 -9.50 -16.15 23.57
C VAL A 600 -8.03 -16.53 23.70
N PHE A 601 -7.45 -16.31 24.89
CA PHE A 601 -6.06 -16.59 25.21
C PHE A 601 -5.95 -17.77 26.18
N LEU A 602 -4.85 -18.52 26.08
CA LEU A 602 -4.50 -19.52 27.09
C LEU A 602 -3.91 -18.81 28.31
N ASP A 603 -4.50 -19.03 29.48
CA ASP A 603 -3.95 -18.60 30.76
C ASP A 603 -2.80 -19.53 31.17
N LYS A 604 -1.59 -19.19 30.72
CA LYS A 604 -0.39 -19.92 31.11
C LYS A 604 -0.07 -19.58 32.56
N GLU A 605 -0.09 -20.59 33.44
CA GLU A 605 0.38 -20.45 34.83
C GLU A 605 1.76 -19.78 34.81
N LYS A 606 1.85 -18.51 35.27
CA LYS A 606 3.01 -17.57 35.29
C LYS A 606 2.94 -16.34 34.38
N GLN A 607 1.86 -16.07 33.64
CA GLN A 607 1.76 -14.76 32.98
C GLN A 607 1.56 -13.63 34.00
N PRO A 608 2.41 -12.59 34.00
CA PRO A 608 2.29 -11.50 34.96
C PRO A 608 1.07 -10.61 34.65
N ASP A 609 0.44 -10.04 35.66
CA ASP A 609 -0.78 -9.20 35.50
C ASP A 609 -0.55 -8.02 34.55
N ASN A 610 0.65 -7.47 34.56
CA ASN A 610 1.12 -6.42 33.67
C ASN A 610 1.11 -6.85 32.19
N PHE A 611 1.37 -8.13 31.87
CA PHE A 611 1.23 -8.65 30.51
C PHE A 611 -0.24 -8.72 30.10
N LYS A 612 -1.13 -9.23 30.99
CA LYS A 612 -2.58 -9.26 30.71
C LYS A 612 -3.16 -7.87 30.50
N GLN A 613 -2.70 -6.89 31.28
CA GLN A 613 -3.09 -5.48 31.12
C GLN A 613 -2.56 -4.89 29.80
N LEU A 614 -1.33 -5.22 29.40
CA LEU A 614 -0.77 -4.80 28.12
C LEU A 614 -1.61 -5.36 26.95
N VAL A 615 -1.92 -6.66 26.97
CA VAL A 615 -2.80 -7.30 25.97
C VAL A 615 -4.14 -6.58 25.89
N ALA A 616 -4.78 -6.31 27.04
CA ALA A 616 -6.06 -5.61 27.09
C ALA A 616 -5.98 -4.19 26.53
N ASN A 617 -4.94 -3.42 26.89
CA ASN A 617 -4.75 -2.06 26.41
C ASN A 617 -4.48 -2.03 24.90
N THR A 618 -3.63 -2.91 24.38
CA THR A 618 -3.34 -3.02 22.95
C THR A 618 -4.58 -3.39 22.17
N LEU A 619 -5.33 -4.39 22.64
CA LEU A 619 -6.57 -4.81 22.00
C LEU A 619 -7.63 -3.69 22.01
N LEU A 620 -7.76 -2.93 23.09
CA LEU A 620 -8.65 -1.76 23.13
C LEU A 620 -8.19 -0.63 22.20
N ALA A 621 -6.88 -0.37 22.10
CA ALA A 621 -6.33 0.68 21.26
C ALA A 621 -6.46 0.35 19.75
N GLU A 622 -6.36 -0.93 19.40
CA GLU A 622 -6.33 -1.39 18.00
C GLU A 622 -7.70 -1.83 17.47
N THR A 623 -8.64 -2.18 18.35
CA THR A 623 -10.00 -2.52 17.95
C THR A 623 -10.75 -1.25 17.50
N PRO A 624 -11.46 -1.26 16.35
CA PRO A 624 -12.29 -0.13 15.94
C PRO A 624 -13.28 0.28 17.03
N ALA A 625 -13.44 1.57 17.28
CA ALA A 625 -14.21 2.09 18.42
C ALA A 625 -15.69 1.66 18.48
N HIS A 626 -16.27 1.24 17.35
CA HIS A 626 -17.64 0.73 17.31
C HIS A 626 -17.73 -0.78 17.63
N ILE A 627 -16.61 -1.51 17.61
CA ILE A 627 -16.54 -2.94 17.93
C ILE A 627 -16.18 -3.09 19.41
N THR A 628 -16.96 -3.90 20.12
CA THR A 628 -16.71 -4.26 21.52
C THR A 628 -15.93 -5.57 21.59
N PRO A 629 -14.68 -5.56 22.08
CA PRO A 629 -13.92 -6.78 22.23
C PRO A 629 -14.05 -7.38 23.64
N TYR A 630 -14.27 -8.69 23.72
CA TYR A 630 -14.29 -9.45 24.96
C TYR A 630 -13.02 -10.29 25.08
N LEU A 631 -12.28 -10.11 26.17
CA LEU A 631 -11.06 -10.86 26.45
C LEU A 631 -11.37 -12.05 27.36
N HIS A 632 -11.02 -13.26 26.91
CA HIS A 632 -11.21 -14.51 27.65
C HIS A 632 -9.86 -15.16 27.94
N TRP A 633 -9.60 -15.47 29.20
CA TRP A 633 -8.43 -16.23 29.65
C TRP A 633 -8.89 -17.62 30.08
N LEU A 634 -8.55 -18.64 29.30
CA LEU A 634 -8.96 -20.02 29.55
C LEU A 634 -7.81 -20.84 30.11
N ASN A 635 -8.07 -21.67 31.11
CA ASN A 635 -7.09 -22.66 31.54
C ASN A 635 -6.89 -23.76 30.47
N GLN A 636 -5.88 -24.62 30.65
CA GLN A 636 -5.55 -25.66 29.65
C GLN A 636 -6.73 -26.59 29.30
N GLY A 637 -7.57 -26.94 30.27
CA GLY A 637 -8.73 -27.81 30.05
C GLY A 637 -9.84 -27.09 29.28
N GLU A 638 -10.13 -25.85 29.67
CA GLU A 638 -11.09 -24.98 28.99
C GLU A 638 -10.66 -24.68 27.54
N MET A 639 -9.38 -24.36 27.33
CA MET A 639 -8.81 -24.11 26.01
C MET A 639 -8.92 -25.33 25.09
N THR A 640 -8.64 -26.53 25.61
CA THR A 640 -8.82 -27.78 24.83
C THR A 640 -10.28 -27.96 24.42
N SER A 641 -11.22 -27.72 25.33
CA SER A 641 -12.67 -27.80 25.04
C SER A 641 -13.14 -26.73 24.06
N PHE A 642 -12.54 -25.54 24.13
CA PHE A 642 -12.77 -24.44 23.21
C PHE A 642 -12.29 -24.78 21.81
N GLN A 643 -11.03 -25.21 21.65
CA GLN A 643 -10.43 -25.56 20.37
C GLN A 643 -11.23 -26.64 19.64
N GLU A 644 -11.69 -27.67 20.37
CA GLU A 644 -12.51 -28.74 19.80
C GLU A 644 -13.84 -28.22 19.22
N LYS A 645 -14.55 -27.34 19.97
CA LYS A 645 -15.81 -26.72 19.48
C LYS A 645 -15.56 -25.71 18.37
N TYR A 646 -14.46 -24.96 18.46
CA TYR A 646 -14.07 -23.97 17.47
C TYR A 646 -13.80 -24.62 16.11
N GLU A 647 -13.05 -25.72 16.06
CA GLU A 647 -12.78 -26.47 14.83
C GLU A 647 -14.05 -27.08 14.22
N ILE A 648 -14.95 -27.63 15.05
CA ILE A 648 -16.24 -28.16 14.60
C ILE A 648 -17.07 -27.04 13.95
N TRP A 649 -17.21 -25.89 14.62
CA TRP A 649 -17.94 -24.75 14.10
C TRP A 649 -17.31 -24.19 12.82
N LEU A 650 -16.00 -23.99 12.81
CA LEU A 650 -15.30 -23.42 11.65
C LEU A 650 -15.43 -24.34 10.43
N THR A 651 -15.38 -25.65 10.64
CA THR A 651 -15.59 -26.65 9.57
C THR A 651 -17.02 -26.62 9.05
N ALA A 652 -18.01 -26.56 9.95
CA ALA A 652 -19.42 -26.47 9.58
C ALA A 652 -19.70 -25.17 8.80
N LEU A 653 -19.21 -24.03 9.31
CA LEU A 653 -19.33 -22.70 8.69
C LEU A 653 -18.76 -22.66 7.27
N LYS A 654 -17.59 -23.26 7.05
CA LYS A 654 -16.96 -23.38 5.72
C LYS A 654 -17.73 -24.27 4.75
N THR A 655 -18.45 -25.25 5.29
CA THR A 655 -19.18 -26.24 4.48
C THR A 655 -20.53 -25.68 4.04
N ASP A 656 -21.32 -25.21 5.00
CA ASP A 656 -22.61 -24.58 4.76
C ASP A 656 -22.98 -23.66 5.95
N PRO A 657 -22.85 -22.33 5.78
CA PRO A 657 -23.25 -21.36 6.79
C PRO A 657 -24.72 -21.46 7.23
N SER A 658 -25.59 -22.03 6.40
CA SER A 658 -27.04 -22.11 6.64
C SER A 658 -27.48 -23.42 7.29
N SER A 659 -26.57 -24.37 7.51
CA SER A 659 -26.94 -25.69 8.01
C SER A 659 -27.28 -25.69 9.50
N SER A 660 -28.09 -26.67 9.91
CA SER A 660 -28.38 -26.91 11.32
C SER A 660 -27.13 -27.34 12.11
N GLU A 661 -26.15 -28.00 11.47
CA GLU A 661 -24.88 -28.31 12.14
C GLU A 661 -24.11 -27.04 12.51
N THR A 662 -24.02 -26.08 11.59
CA THR A 662 -23.37 -24.78 11.83
C THR A 662 -24.05 -24.04 12.99
N LEU A 663 -25.38 -23.98 12.99
CA LEU A 663 -26.15 -23.36 14.07
C LEU A 663 -25.89 -24.01 15.43
N ASN A 664 -25.95 -25.34 15.52
CA ASN A 664 -25.72 -26.07 16.77
C ASN A 664 -24.27 -25.88 17.28
N ALA A 665 -23.30 -25.89 16.37
CA ALA A 665 -21.90 -25.66 16.72
C ALA A 665 -21.66 -24.22 17.20
N ALA A 666 -22.30 -23.23 16.57
CA ALA A 666 -22.26 -21.83 16.99
C ALA A 666 -22.85 -21.64 18.40
N GLN A 667 -24.01 -22.25 18.69
CA GLN A 667 -24.64 -22.22 20.02
C GLN A 667 -23.75 -22.85 21.09
N ALA A 668 -23.05 -23.95 20.77
CA ALA A 668 -22.12 -24.59 21.70
C ALA A 668 -20.92 -23.69 22.05
N LEU A 669 -20.39 -22.94 21.08
CA LEU A 669 -19.35 -21.93 21.30
C LEU A 669 -19.86 -20.74 22.12
N MET A 670 -21.05 -20.22 21.79
CA MET A 670 -21.68 -19.12 22.52
C MET A 670 -21.87 -19.48 24.00
N GLY A 671 -22.36 -20.69 24.29
CA GLY A 671 -22.52 -21.17 25.66
C GLY A 671 -21.19 -21.34 26.41
N LEU A 672 -20.11 -21.80 25.75
CA LEU A 672 -18.80 -21.94 26.38
C LEU A 672 -18.19 -20.57 26.76
N LEU A 673 -18.39 -19.55 25.93
CA LEU A 673 -17.85 -18.20 26.13
C LEU A 673 -18.83 -17.25 26.85
N ALA A 674 -20.01 -17.75 27.25
CA ALA A 674 -21.11 -16.98 27.82
C ALA A 674 -21.50 -15.75 26.96
N ILE A 675 -21.52 -15.93 25.64
CA ILE A 675 -21.92 -14.88 24.68
C ILE A 675 -23.44 -14.70 24.74
N GLY A 676 -23.89 -13.46 24.93
CA GLY A 676 -25.31 -13.12 25.04
C GLY A 676 -25.91 -13.35 26.43
N GLU A 677 -25.11 -13.80 27.41
CA GLU A 677 -25.50 -13.77 28.82
C GLU A 677 -25.23 -12.38 29.41
N LEU A 678 -26.20 -11.82 30.15
CA LEU A 678 -26.01 -10.56 30.89
C LEU A 678 -24.91 -10.75 31.96
N LYS A 679 -23.67 -10.41 31.62
CA LYS A 679 -22.60 -10.28 32.61
C LYS A 679 -22.92 -9.05 33.46
N LEU A 680 -23.32 -9.27 34.72
CA LEU A 680 -23.29 -8.21 35.73
C LEU A 680 -21.82 -7.79 35.91
N SER A 681 -21.57 -6.52 35.60
CA SER A 681 -20.28 -5.80 35.55
C SER A 681 -19.22 -6.24 36.54
#